data_AF-A0A7Y1UGT1-F1
#
_entry.id   AF-A0A7Y1UGT1-F1
#
_cell.length_a   1.000
_cell.length_b   1.000
_cell.length_c   1.000
_cell.angle_alpha   90.00
_cell.angle_beta   90.00
_cell.angle_gamma   90.00
#
_symmetry.space_group_name_H-M   'P 1'
#
loop_
_entity.id
_entity.type
_entity.pdbx_description
1 polymer ?
#
loop_
_entity_poly.entity_id
_entity_poly.type
_entity_poly.pdbx_seq_one_letter_code
_entity_poly.pdbx_strand_id
1 'polypeptide(L)'
;MHLPRHHFLAAIAAFAFTATAANAATMSASPDAPPVTGEDIASYGSVTGTDKWWAENNAGAGSAKGQTFTTGNVNVRLKAITYQVTSTQQAQPTKTYAIRVGTFSGTDFTEIHSETATQTFAWNGGEYMTWTFDTPQLLSANTQYGIDIGMTSSTSAWQTGIPYLNMGGNDFAGGQRYTSGQFGVGDAEMHFDAGRDRIFHLDLEHPMTPSPESGESVPAGNVVLSWTNMDPNTGTDVWVDVWFGTDPGSLTKVEDAVQNLTTTTVNAPGADTYYWRVDSYLDGSATGPPVESSVFEFVVFDSDGDGFPDEYELANTDPPSPTALNPGDDLENGGAGDGLTNWEEFQLGTDPNNPDSDGDTLEDGPEVAGAGSRPPTDPTKADTDGDDLDDGVETNTGTWAGAGDTGTNPTNPDSDGDGLEDGDETNTGSFVDATDTGTSPLNANSDGDNATDWYEVAASFTDPTDSGEEPNVPYPLPDPDPADAGASNQPVKVYIMSGQSNMVGFGRVNGDSPGTLATMTGEENKFPNLVDDSSGGWTVRNDVLYRGVVSAIGNAELDPGFGANGSSFGPELGFGHVMGYHHDEPVLLIKSSIGNRSLSWDCLPPGSPSFDYNGNTYAGYGQSPNSWPVGGSPSPFVWYAGKQYDDYFLDEADMGPPAWADATDYPQNCQVRHNGVVYISRDAHTSGAASEPGVGAQSSTHWNVYSFFNVTDILDNFGSEYPQWAAQGFEIAGFVWWQGHKDGGEQGSGTAGIHATRYEGNLVNFINEVRDYYENRYPANTVANAPFVVATCGFGGGATWSPGSSADAIWNGQMAVGDPAQHPEFAGTVASVDTRGYWRDSSVSPSGQGFHYNHNAETYLLTGDALGRAMVELQSGTVVDDYDTWAALYPGADLADPNADFDGDGLSNEEERVFGLDPTSSASLSPISVPLDSAAGTFTYTRRDPSLSGLGYTVWTSTTLDPGSWIEDTGAGQVPGSPDANGVEAVMVTISPALLGNPALYVQVRAQ
;
A
#
# COMPACT_ATOMS: atom_id res chain seq x y z
N MET A 1 -58.70 16.52 -63.07
CA MET A 1 -58.96 17.25 -64.34
C MET A 1 -57.64 17.34 -65.10
N HIS A 2 -57.69 17.28 -66.43
CA HIS A 2 -56.61 16.99 -67.39
C HIS A 2 -55.22 17.67 -67.23
N LEU A 3 -54.19 16.84 -67.45
CA LEU A 3 -52.87 17.09 -68.10
C LEU A 3 -52.96 18.02 -69.33
N PRO A 4 -51.88 18.74 -69.77
CA PRO A 4 -50.70 18.13 -70.45
C PRO A 4 -49.36 18.92 -70.27
N ARG A 5 -48.14 18.54 -70.67
CA ARG A 5 -47.47 17.36 -71.31
C ARG A 5 -45.96 17.68 -71.45
N HIS A 6 -45.09 16.65 -71.29
CA HIS A 6 -43.86 16.32 -72.09
C HIS A 6 -42.66 17.31 -72.12
N HIS A 7 -41.36 16.96 -72.20
CA HIS A 7 -40.55 15.73 -72.29
C HIS A 7 -39.02 16.10 -72.17
N PHE A 8 -38.22 15.24 -71.54
CA PHE A 8 -36.83 14.78 -71.86
C PHE A 8 -35.52 15.64 -71.76
N LEU A 9 -34.51 14.95 -71.17
CA LEU A 9 -33.05 14.84 -71.47
C LEU A 9 -32.00 15.85 -70.91
N ALA A 10 -31.20 15.32 -69.96
CA ALA A 10 -29.73 15.24 -69.88
C ALA A 10 -28.80 16.47 -70.06
N ALA A 11 -28.00 16.64 -69.00
CA ALA A 11 -26.54 16.82 -68.95
C ALA A 11 -25.89 18.21 -69.06
N ILE A 12 -24.85 18.33 -68.21
CA ILE A 12 -23.70 19.26 -68.20
C ILE A 12 -23.96 20.64 -67.54
N ALA A 13 -23.72 20.70 -66.22
CA ALA A 13 -23.32 21.94 -65.56
C ALA A 13 -21.78 22.01 -65.55
N ALA A 14 -21.25 23.02 -66.25
CA ALA A 14 -19.84 23.29 -66.40
C ALA A 14 -19.25 23.85 -65.10
N PHE A 15 -18.01 23.43 -64.83
CA PHE A 15 -17.09 23.95 -63.82
C PHE A 15 -17.06 25.49 -63.80
N ALA A 16 -17.30 26.05 -62.62
CA ALA A 16 -16.70 27.30 -62.17
C ALA A 16 -16.02 27.01 -60.83
N PHE A 17 -14.70 26.82 -60.86
CA PHE A 17 -13.86 26.92 -59.67
C PHE A 17 -13.96 28.36 -59.16
N THR A 18 -14.68 28.58 -58.07
CA THR A 18 -14.36 29.66 -57.14
C THR A 18 -13.50 29.05 -56.06
N ALA A 19 -12.19 29.35 -56.12
CA ALA A 19 -11.26 29.07 -55.04
C ALA A 19 -11.82 29.71 -53.75
N THR A 20 -12.22 28.87 -52.80
CA THR A 20 -12.31 29.25 -51.40
C THR A 20 -10.92 29.72 -50.98
N ALA A 21 -10.85 30.91 -50.38
CA ALA A 21 -9.61 31.37 -49.76
C ALA A 21 -9.16 30.32 -48.74
N ALA A 22 -7.90 29.92 -48.81
CA ALA A 22 -7.31 29.03 -47.81
C ALA A 22 -7.33 29.73 -46.45
N ASN A 23 -7.92 29.08 -45.45
CA ASN A 23 -7.83 29.42 -44.04
C ASN A 23 -6.34 29.50 -43.64
N ALA A 24 -5.91 30.58 -43.02
CA ALA A 24 -4.50 30.85 -42.77
C ALA A 24 -4.27 31.14 -41.29
N ALA A 25 -3.53 30.26 -40.62
CA ALA A 25 -3.00 30.47 -39.27
C ALA A 25 -2.38 31.86 -39.08
N THR A 26 -2.36 32.30 -37.83
CA THR A 26 -1.66 33.53 -37.45
C THR A 26 -0.34 33.23 -36.76
N MET A 27 0.61 34.15 -36.90
CA MET A 27 1.87 34.10 -36.17
C MET A 27 2.04 35.39 -35.37
N SER A 28 2.69 35.29 -34.22
CA SER A 28 3.11 36.44 -33.41
C SER A 28 4.51 36.20 -32.81
N ALA A 29 5.15 37.27 -32.34
CA ALA A 29 6.38 37.20 -31.57
C ALA A 29 6.23 37.97 -30.26
N SER A 30 6.80 37.43 -29.19
CA SER A 30 6.83 38.05 -27.87
C SER A 30 8.24 37.94 -27.25
N PRO A 31 8.76 39.00 -26.61
CA PRO A 31 9.99 38.90 -25.82
C PRO A 31 9.80 38.05 -24.55
N ASP A 32 8.56 37.96 -24.05
CA ASP A 32 8.19 37.18 -22.89
C ASP A 32 7.60 35.84 -23.33
N ALA A 33 7.89 34.77 -22.58
CA ALA A 33 7.32 33.46 -22.84
C ALA A 33 5.80 33.47 -22.58
N PRO A 34 5.02 32.67 -23.32
CA PRO A 34 3.59 32.54 -23.04
C PRO A 34 3.39 31.92 -21.64
N PRO A 35 2.32 32.30 -20.92
CA PRO A 35 1.95 31.64 -19.67
C PRO A 35 1.57 30.18 -19.95
N VAL A 36 2.07 29.25 -19.12
CA VAL A 36 1.73 27.83 -19.17
C VAL A 36 0.60 27.58 -18.17
N THR A 37 -0.55 27.11 -18.64
CA THR A 37 -1.71 26.74 -17.80
C THR A 37 -1.74 25.22 -17.61
N GLY A 38 -2.48 24.72 -16.61
CA GLY A 38 -2.54 23.30 -16.23
C GLY A 38 -3.13 22.32 -17.27
N GLU A 39 -3.35 22.77 -18.51
CA GLU A 39 -3.86 22.01 -19.66
C GLU A 39 -2.75 21.65 -20.68
N ASP A 40 -1.48 22.04 -20.43
CA ASP A 40 -0.32 21.62 -21.23
C ASP A 40 -0.06 20.10 -21.08
N ILE A 41 0.70 19.50 -22.00
CA ILE A 41 0.91 18.04 -22.21
C ILE A 41 1.38 17.25 -20.96
N ALA A 42 1.70 17.96 -19.89
CA ALA A 42 2.29 17.55 -18.63
C ALA A 42 1.53 16.50 -17.81
N SER A 43 0.21 16.41 -17.93
CA SER A 43 -0.59 15.76 -16.90
C SER A 43 -1.12 14.35 -17.22
N TYR A 44 -0.81 13.78 -18.39
CA TYR A 44 -1.60 12.63 -18.90
C TYR A 44 -0.82 11.38 -19.37
N GLY A 45 0.38 11.10 -18.82
CA GLY A 45 1.00 9.77 -18.91
C GLY A 45 2.53 9.76 -19.10
N SER A 46 3.15 8.58 -18.93
CA SER A 46 4.60 8.39 -19.04
C SER A 46 5.11 8.63 -20.47
N VAL A 47 6.05 9.57 -20.64
CA VAL A 47 6.71 9.83 -21.92
C VAL A 47 7.73 8.73 -22.22
N THR A 48 7.34 7.67 -22.95
CA THR A 48 8.30 6.71 -23.52
C THR A 48 8.76 7.20 -24.89
N GLY A 49 9.88 7.92 -24.93
CA GLY A 49 10.53 8.27 -26.18
C GLY A 49 11.78 9.09 -25.99
N THR A 50 12.94 8.57 -26.39
CA THR A 50 14.15 9.40 -26.57
C THR A 50 13.86 10.48 -27.61
N ASP A 51 14.09 11.76 -27.28
CA ASP A 51 14.13 12.89 -28.21
C ASP A 51 14.95 12.52 -29.46
N LYS A 52 14.29 12.21 -30.58
CA LYS A 52 14.95 11.95 -31.86
C LYS A 52 14.47 12.98 -32.87
N TRP A 53 15.21 14.08 -32.96
CA TRP A 53 15.23 14.85 -34.21
C TRP A 53 15.69 13.92 -35.33
N TRP A 54 14.81 13.58 -36.28
CA TRP A 54 15.14 12.79 -37.46
C TRP A 54 15.93 13.64 -38.46
N ALA A 55 17.19 13.92 -38.15
CA ALA A 55 18.14 14.48 -39.11
C ALA A 55 18.83 13.34 -39.88
N GLU A 56 18.06 12.52 -40.61
CA GLU A 56 18.70 11.81 -41.72
C GLU A 56 18.96 12.83 -42.83
N ASN A 57 20.21 13.30 -42.88
CA ASN A 57 20.75 14.17 -43.94
C ASN A 57 20.61 13.58 -45.37
N ASN A 58 19.98 12.42 -45.54
CA ASN A 58 19.70 11.73 -46.80
C ASN A 58 18.21 11.40 -47.02
N ALA A 59 17.28 11.86 -46.17
CA ALA A 59 15.86 11.61 -46.35
C ALA A 59 15.35 12.27 -47.65
N GLY A 60 14.73 11.49 -48.53
CA GLY A 60 14.19 11.96 -49.81
C GLY A 60 13.10 13.03 -49.63
N ALA A 61 12.83 13.78 -50.71
CA ALA A 61 11.76 14.78 -50.73
C ALA A 61 10.42 14.14 -50.30
N GLY A 62 9.82 14.64 -49.22
CA GLY A 62 8.56 14.12 -48.65
C GLY A 62 8.65 13.56 -47.23
N SER A 63 9.86 13.34 -46.68
CA SER A 63 10.03 12.86 -45.29
C SER A 63 9.84 13.99 -44.27
N ALA A 64 9.22 13.71 -43.12
CA ALA A 64 8.97 14.71 -42.08
C ALA A 64 10.25 15.19 -41.39
N LYS A 65 10.26 16.47 -41.02
CA LYS A 65 11.41 17.11 -40.36
C LYS A 65 10.91 17.94 -39.17
N GLY A 66 10.75 17.30 -38.01
CA GLY A 66 10.01 17.90 -36.90
C GLY A 66 10.15 17.21 -35.54
N GLN A 67 9.36 17.67 -34.57
CA GLN A 67 9.30 17.14 -33.20
C GLN A 67 8.09 16.21 -33.04
N THR A 68 8.23 15.15 -32.25
CA THR A 68 7.17 14.17 -31.96
C THR A 68 6.67 14.28 -30.52
N PHE A 69 5.40 14.01 -30.28
CA PHE A 69 4.79 13.93 -28.95
C PHE A 69 3.70 12.85 -28.93
N THR A 70 3.29 12.42 -27.73
CA THR A 70 2.18 11.47 -27.55
C THR A 70 1.09 12.14 -26.72
N THR A 71 -0.16 12.03 -27.15
CA THR A 71 -1.32 12.49 -26.37
C THR A 71 -1.63 11.51 -25.23
N GLY A 72 -2.14 12.03 -24.11
CA GLY A 72 -2.58 11.21 -22.98
C GLY A 72 -3.88 10.45 -23.22
N ASN A 73 -4.50 9.90 -22.18
CA ASN A 73 -5.69 9.05 -22.25
C ASN A 73 -7.00 9.73 -22.70
N VAL A 74 -6.96 11.02 -23.04
CA VAL A 74 -8.12 11.83 -23.45
C VAL A 74 -7.84 12.55 -24.77
N ASN A 75 -8.90 12.85 -25.52
CA ASN A 75 -8.79 13.64 -26.74
C ASN A 75 -8.51 15.11 -26.38
N VAL A 76 -7.62 15.76 -27.12
CA VAL A 76 -7.22 17.16 -26.86
C VAL A 76 -7.26 17.98 -28.15
N ARG A 77 -7.42 19.30 -28.07
CA ARG A 77 -7.31 20.17 -29.26
C ARG A 77 -6.01 20.98 -29.21
N LEU A 78 -5.22 20.90 -30.26
CA LEU A 78 -4.00 21.68 -30.44
C LEU A 78 -4.33 23.06 -31.01
N LYS A 79 -4.20 24.10 -30.18
CA LYS A 79 -4.52 25.50 -30.51
C LYS A 79 -3.35 26.28 -31.06
N ALA A 80 -2.19 26.16 -30.43
CA ALA A 80 -1.02 26.94 -30.80
C ALA A 80 0.28 26.20 -30.47
N ILE A 81 1.36 26.66 -31.10
CA ILE A 81 2.70 26.15 -30.89
C ILE A 81 3.62 27.33 -30.69
N THR A 82 4.39 27.32 -29.62
CA THR A 82 5.37 28.37 -29.34
C THR A 82 6.78 27.82 -29.31
N TYR A 83 7.71 28.48 -29.99
CA TYR A 83 9.13 28.13 -29.98
C TYR A 83 9.99 29.39 -29.92
N GLN A 84 11.13 29.34 -29.22
CA GLN A 84 12.02 30.50 -29.14
C GLN A 84 12.99 30.54 -30.33
N VAL A 85 13.09 31.68 -31.02
CA VAL A 85 14.11 31.92 -32.04
C VAL A 85 15.47 32.20 -31.40
N THR A 86 16.56 31.82 -32.04
CA THR A 86 17.89 32.02 -31.45
C THR A 86 18.30 33.49 -31.43
N SER A 87 19.14 33.88 -30.47
CA SER A 87 19.63 35.26 -30.27
C SER A 87 20.36 35.88 -31.46
N THR A 88 20.79 35.06 -32.43
CA THR A 88 21.53 35.50 -33.62
C THR A 88 20.65 35.63 -34.87
N GLN A 89 19.39 35.23 -34.79
CA GLN A 89 18.47 35.29 -35.92
C GLN A 89 17.78 36.65 -36.00
N GLN A 90 17.41 37.04 -37.22
CA GLN A 90 16.69 38.27 -37.49
C GLN A 90 15.55 37.99 -38.46
N ALA A 91 14.41 38.62 -38.22
CA ALA A 91 13.26 38.56 -39.11
C ALA A 91 13.65 38.95 -40.55
N GLN A 92 13.27 38.10 -41.51
CA GLN A 92 13.38 38.42 -42.94
C GLN A 92 12.05 39.03 -43.41
N PRO A 93 12.05 40.01 -44.32
CA PRO A 93 10.80 40.62 -44.78
C PRO A 93 9.91 39.59 -45.51
N THR A 94 8.65 39.54 -45.08
CA THR A 94 7.49 38.78 -45.61
C THR A 94 7.80 37.37 -46.14
N LYS A 95 7.69 36.36 -45.27
CA LYS A 95 7.80 34.95 -45.63
C LYS A 95 6.56 34.17 -45.23
N THR A 96 6.15 33.23 -46.08
CA THR A 96 5.09 32.27 -45.80
C THR A 96 5.71 30.94 -45.39
N TYR A 97 5.23 30.42 -44.28
CA TYR A 97 5.58 29.13 -43.71
C TYR A 97 4.38 28.19 -43.83
N ALA A 98 4.62 26.89 -43.80
CA ALA A 98 3.62 25.86 -43.60
C ALA A 98 3.96 25.08 -42.33
N ILE A 99 2.95 24.84 -41.51
CA ILE A 99 3.01 23.84 -40.45
C ILE A 99 2.23 22.62 -40.90
N ARG A 100 2.70 21.44 -40.51
CA ARG A 100 2.07 20.16 -40.77
C ARG A 100 2.02 19.38 -39.47
N VAL A 101 0.88 18.81 -39.16
CA VAL A 101 0.66 17.87 -38.06
C VAL A 101 0.35 16.52 -38.69
N GLY A 102 0.84 15.43 -38.10
CA GLY A 102 0.63 14.09 -38.65
C GLY A 102 0.94 12.97 -37.68
N THR A 103 0.50 11.76 -37.99
CA THR A 103 0.79 10.54 -37.22
C THR A 103 1.99 9.78 -37.81
N PHE A 104 2.51 8.81 -37.05
CA PHE A 104 3.63 7.97 -37.49
C PHE A 104 3.30 6.49 -37.53
N SER A 105 3.92 5.79 -38.49
CA SER A 105 4.06 4.33 -38.48
C SER A 105 5.47 3.96 -38.92
N GLY A 106 6.30 3.47 -38.00
CA GLY A 106 7.73 3.26 -38.26
C GLY A 106 8.46 4.58 -38.57
N THR A 107 8.94 4.73 -39.81
CA THR A 107 9.60 5.97 -40.29
C THR A 107 8.69 6.86 -41.14
N ASP A 108 7.45 6.42 -41.39
CA ASP A 108 6.53 7.09 -42.30
C ASP A 108 5.67 8.10 -41.54
N PHE A 109 5.70 9.34 -42.01
CA PHE A 109 4.85 10.43 -41.50
C PHE A 109 3.61 10.58 -42.37
N THR A 110 2.44 10.51 -41.76
CA THR A 110 1.16 10.73 -42.43
C THR A 110 0.58 12.06 -41.97
N GLU A 111 0.63 13.06 -42.84
CA GLU A 111 0.04 14.38 -42.59
C GLU A 111 -1.48 14.26 -42.38
N ILE A 112 -1.97 14.75 -41.24
CA ILE A 112 -3.40 14.83 -40.92
C ILE A 112 -3.92 16.27 -41.04
N HIS A 113 -3.03 17.26 -40.87
CA HIS A 113 -3.38 18.67 -41.00
C HIS A 113 -2.22 19.50 -41.50
N SER A 114 -2.51 20.57 -42.25
CA SER A 114 -1.51 21.58 -42.60
C SER A 114 -2.13 22.96 -42.74
N GLU A 115 -1.44 23.97 -42.22
CA GLU A 115 -1.81 25.37 -42.37
C GLU A 115 -0.61 26.22 -42.77
N THR A 116 -0.87 27.32 -43.48
CA THR A 116 0.17 28.29 -43.81
C THR A 116 -0.06 29.61 -43.11
N ALA A 117 1.00 30.20 -42.57
CA ALA A 117 0.98 31.55 -42.02
C ALA A 117 2.05 32.40 -42.70
N THR A 118 1.70 33.66 -42.97
CA THR A 118 2.64 34.64 -43.53
C THR A 118 3.11 35.56 -42.42
N GLN A 119 4.41 35.54 -42.16
CA GLN A 119 5.06 36.47 -41.25
C GLN A 119 5.04 37.87 -41.85
N THR A 120 4.21 38.75 -41.29
CA THR A 120 4.10 40.16 -41.69
C THR A 120 4.70 41.14 -40.67
N PHE A 121 5.31 40.62 -39.60
CA PHE A 121 5.90 41.38 -38.51
C PHE A 121 7.40 41.11 -38.38
N ALA A 122 8.11 42.04 -37.73
CA ALA A 122 9.51 41.88 -37.37
C ALA A 122 9.63 41.31 -35.95
N TRP A 123 10.69 40.57 -35.70
CA TRP A 123 11.04 39.98 -34.41
C TRP A 123 12.56 40.02 -34.23
N ASN A 124 13.00 40.05 -32.98
CA ASN A 124 14.40 40.05 -32.59
C ASN A 124 14.84 38.63 -32.17
N GLY A 125 16.12 38.31 -32.37
CA GLY A 125 16.66 37.04 -31.89
C GLY A 125 16.46 36.89 -30.39
N GLY A 126 15.97 35.73 -29.94
CA GLY A 126 15.61 35.45 -28.55
C GLY A 126 14.14 35.63 -28.22
N GLU A 127 13.30 36.11 -29.13
CA GLU A 127 11.85 36.20 -28.92
C GLU A 127 11.16 34.83 -29.10
N TYR A 128 10.02 34.65 -28.43
CA TYR A 128 9.14 33.49 -28.56
C TYR A 128 8.20 33.70 -29.74
N MET A 129 8.24 32.78 -30.69
CA MET A 129 7.40 32.75 -31.86
C MET A 129 6.21 31.83 -31.60
N THR A 130 5.00 32.39 -31.60
CA THR A 130 3.77 31.62 -31.43
C THR A 130 3.04 31.51 -32.76
N TRP A 131 2.69 30.28 -33.13
CA TRP A 131 1.84 29.94 -34.25
C TRP A 131 0.49 29.50 -33.72
N THR A 132 -0.58 30.21 -34.06
CA THR A 132 -1.94 29.87 -33.65
C THR A 132 -2.69 29.34 -34.86
N PHE A 133 -3.19 28.11 -34.76
CA PHE A 133 -3.98 27.47 -35.82
C PHE A 133 -5.29 28.23 -36.02
N ASP A 134 -5.73 28.39 -37.26
CA ASP A 134 -7.04 29.01 -37.57
C ASP A 134 -8.19 28.11 -37.11
N THR A 135 -7.99 26.79 -37.17
CA THR A 135 -8.87 25.80 -36.55
C THR A 135 -8.04 24.91 -35.63
N PRO A 136 -8.28 24.90 -34.30
CA PRO A 136 -7.60 23.98 -33.40
C PRO A 136 -7.78 22.52 -33.84
N GLN A 137 -6.73 21.72 -33.75
CA GLN A 137 -6.74 20.34 -34.27
C GLN A 137 -7.07 19.33 -33.19
N LEU A 138 -8.15 18.57 -33.37
CA LEU A 138 -8.50 17.46 -32.47
C LEU A 138 -7.50 16.31 -32.66
N LEU A 139 -6.87 15.92 -31.56
CA LEU A 139 -5.91 14.83 -31.47
C LEU A 139 -6.50 13.73 -30.59
N SER A 140 -6.45 12.50 -31.08
CA SER A 140 -6.95 11.31 -30.39
C SER A 140 -6.12 11.00 -29.15
N ALA A 141 -6.73 10.42 -28.13
CA ALA A 141 -6.06 9.87 -26.96
C ALA A 141 -4.99 8.82 -27.34
N ASN A 142 -3.97 8.63 -26.48
CA ASN A 142 -2.94 7.59 -26.56
C ASN A 142 -2.24 7.48 -27.93
N THR A 143 -2.11 8.59 -28.66
CA THR A 143 -1.68 8.59 -30.06
C THR A 143 -0.41 9.42 -30.23
N GLN A 144 0.56 8.90 -30.98
CA GLN A 144 1.80 9.61 -31.29
C GLN A 144 1.64 10.50 -32.53
N TYR A 145 1.95 11.78 -32.37
CA TYR A 145 1.91 12.82 -33.40
C TYR A 145 3.27 13.46 -33.64
N GLY A 146 3.41 14.12 -34.80
CA GLY A 146 4.57 14.90 -35.19
C GLY A 146 4.18 16.25 -35.78
N ILE A 147 5.01 17.25 -35.52
CA ILE A 147 4.87 18.61 -36.07
C ILE A 147 6.07 18.95 -36.93
N ASP A 148 5.83 19.25 -38.21
CA ASP A 148 6.82 19.71 -39.18
C ASP A 148 6.52 21.15 -39.62
N ILE A 149 7.50 22.05 -39.51
CA ILE A 149 7.40 23.46 -39.92
C ILE A 149 8.35 23.72 -41.10
N GLY A 150 7.80 23.92 -42.30
CA GLY A 150 8.51 24.16 -43.56
C GLY A 150 8.33 25.57 -44.11
N MET A 151 9.32 26.10 -44.85
CA MET A 151 9.14 27.33 -45.65
C MET A 151 8.61 26.97 -47.04
N THR A 152 7.43 27.45 -47.42
CA THR A 152 6.80 27.14 -48.71
C THR A 152 7.35 27.96 -49.88
N SER A 153 8.08 29.06 -49.61
CA SER A 153 8.56 30.01 -50.63
C SER A 153 10.08 30.02 -50.87
N SER A 154 10.85 29.08 -50.31
CA SER A 154 12.31 29.04 -50.42
C SER A 154 12.82 28.15 -51.56
N THR A 155 13.76 28.64 -52.37
CA THR A 155 14.48 27.86 -53.40
C THR A 155 15.74 27.15 -52.86
N SER A 156 15.96 27.15 -51.54
CA SER A 156 17.07 26.46 -50.87
C SER A 156 16.83 24.95 -50.79
N ALA A 157 17.89 24.16 -51.01
CA ALA A 157 17.88 22.70 -50.84
C ALA A 157 17.71 22.22 -49.37
N TRP A 158 17.68 23.15 -48.42
CA TRP A 158 17.42 22.90 -47.00
C TRP A 158 16.05 23.49 -46.65
N GLN A 159 15.01 22.63 -46.64
CA GLN A 159 13.59 23.02 -46.58
C GLN A 159 12.93 22.90 -45.18
N THR A 160 13.68 22.82 -44.08
CA THR A 160 13.08 23.02 -42.75
C THR A 160 12.98 24.52 -42.49
N GLY A 161 11.76 25.00 -42.25
CA GLY A 161 11.46 26.42 -42.08
C GLY A 161 11.85 26.98 -40.71
N ILE A 162 12.28 26.15 -39.77
CA ILE A 162 12.87 26.62 -38.52
C ILE A 162 14.27 27.17 -38.85
N PRO A 163 14.54 28.46 -38.63
CA PRO A 163 15.88 28.99 -38.82
C PRO A 163 16.86 28.22 -37.91
N TYR A 164 17.93 27.67 -38.50
CA TYR A 164 19.08 26.98 -37.89
C TYR A 164 19.06 26.86 -36.36
N LEU A 165 18.78 25.66 -35.85
CA LEU A 165 19.29 25.20 -34.57
C LEU A 165 20.59 24.44 -34.87
N ASN A 166 21.69 25.17 -35.02
CA ASN A 166 22.97 24.64 -35.46
C ASN A 166 23.51 23.60 -34.45
N MET A 167 23.76 22.37 -34.91
CA MET A 167 24.62 21.42 -34.22
C MET A 167 26.08 21.83 -34.44
N GLY A 168 26.73 22.34 -33.40
CA GLY A 168 28.19 22.45 -33.38
C GLY A 168 28.72 23.60 -32.55
N GLY A 169 29.31 23.27 -31.40
CA GLY A 169 30.26 24.13 -30.70
C GLY A 169 29.66 24.94 -29.55
N ASN A 170 30.20 24.69 -28.36
CA ASN A 170 29.81 25.30 -27.09
C ASN A 170 29.87 26.84 -27.06
N ASP A 171 28.99 27.36 -26.20
CA ASP A 171 28.96 28.65 -25.51
C ASP A 171 28.58 29.93 -26.27
N PHE A 172 27.49 30.54 -25.77
CA PHE A 172 27.32 31.99 -25.78
C PHE A 172 27.27 32.50 -24.33
N ALA A 173 28.02 33.57 -24.06
CA ALA A 173 28.21 34.12 -22.72
C ALA A 173 26.92 34.74 -22.17
N GLY A 174 26.40 34.13 -21.10
CA GLY A 174 25.15 34.50 -20.42
C GLY A 174 23.99 33.50 -20.61
N GLY A 175 24.20 32.38 -21.30
CA GLY A 175 23.15 31.45 -21.74
C GLY A 175 22.40 30.67 -20.63
N GLN A 176 21.08 30.85 -20.59
CA GLN A 176 20.15 29.97 -19.89
C GLN A 176 19.17 29.33 -20.89
N ARG A 177 18.76 28.07 -20.66
CA ARG A 177 17.96 27.20 -21.55
C ARG A 177 16.82 26.57 -20.76
N TYR A 178 15.65 26.37 -21.38
CA TYR A 178 14.39 25.99 -20.70
C TYR A 178 13.66 24.83 -21.40
N THR A 179 12.95 23.99 -20.62
CA THR A 179 12.01 22.94 -21.06
C THR A 179 10.63 23.18 -20.45
N SER A 180 9.54 22.65 -21.04
CA SER A 180 8.27 22.54 -20.31
C SER A 180 8.47 21.52 -19.18
N GLY A 181 8.45 22.01 -17.94
CA GLY A 181 8.72 21.28 -16.71
C GLY A 181 10.09 20.59 -16.56
N GLN A 182 10.32 19.99 -15.38
CA GLN A 182 11.61 19.39 -15.02
C GLN A 182 11.87 18.10 -15.81
N PHE A 183 13.01 18.04 -16.53
CA PHE A 183 13.44 16.85 -17.30
C PHE A 183 12.57 16.48 -18.52
N GLY A 184 11.84 17.44 -19.10
CA GLY A 184 10.90 17.17 -20.20
C GLY A 184 9.61 16.51 -19.75
N VAL A 185 9.39 16.45 -18.44
CA VAL A 185 8.10 16.17 -17.80
C VAL A 185 7.51 17.53 -17.51
N GLY A 186 6.38 17.87 -18.13
CA GLY A 186 5.79 19.19 -17.98
C GLY A 186 5.32 19.46 -16.54
N ASP A 187 5.38 20.72 -16.12
CA ASP A 187 4.75 21.26 -14.92
C ASP A 187 4.34 22.72 -15.23
N ALA A 188 3.80 23.43 -14.24
CA ALA A 188 3.32 24.81 -14.40
C ALA A 188 4.44 25.86 -14.59
N GLU A 189 5.72 25.44 -14.57
CA GLU A 189 6.87 26.32 -14.73
C GLU A 189 7.74 25.89 -15.94
N MET A 190 8.51 26.83 -16.49
CA MET A 190 9.56 26.47 -17.46
C MET A 190 10.84 26.16 -16.68
N HIS A 191 11.25 24.89 -16.64
CA HIS A 191 12.42 24.47 -15.86
C HIS A 191 13.72 24.59 -16.64
N PHE A 192 14.80 24.90 -15.91
CA PHE A 192 16.17 24.97 -16.43
C PHE A 192 16.80 23.57 -16.47
N ASP A 193 17.11 23.05 -17.66
CA ASP A 193 17.90 21.81 -17.81
C ASP A 193 19.15 22.06 -18.70
N ALA A 194 20.33 21.85 -18.10
CA ALA A 194 21.62 22.11 -18.73
C ALA A 194 22.01 21.05 -19.79
N GLY A 195 21.29 19.94 -19.90
CA GLY A 195 21.67 18.78 -20.71
C GLY A 195 20.88 18.51 -21.99
N ARG A 196 19.78 19.23 -22.27
CA ARG A 196 18.81 18.84 -23.33
C ARG A 196 18.39 19.94 -24.29
N ASP A 197 17.81 19.52 -25.42
CA ASP A 197 17.78 20.24 -26.69
C ASP A 197 16.41 20.90 -27.01
N ARG A 198 16.19 22.11 -26.43
CA ARG A 198 15.49 23.29 -27.03
C ARG A 198 13.97 23.47 -26.78
N ILE A 199 13.58 24.75 -26.69
CA ILE A 199 12.25 25.29 -26.27
C ILE A 199 11.16 25.06 -27.33
N PHE A 200 10.13 24.29 -26.97
CA PHE A 200 8.90 24.08 -27.73
C PHE A 200 7.73 23.90 -26.74
N HIS A 201 6.70 24.75 -26.83
CA HIS A 201 5.49 24.70 -26.01
C HIS A 201 4.28 24.43 -26.91
N LEU A 202 3.43 23.50 -26.49
CA LEU A 202 2.19 23.13 -27.17
C LEU A 202 1.02 23.69 -26.35
N ASP A 203 0.27 24.61 -26.94
CA ASP A 203 -0.97 25.10 -26.33
C ASP A 203 -2.08 24.11 -26.70
N LEU A 204 -2.38 23.24 -25.73
CA LEU A 204 -3.44 22.23 -25.80
C LEU A 204 -4.61 22.72 -24.97
N GLU A 205 -5.82 22.61 -25.52
CA GLU A 205 -7.04 22.78 -24.74
C GLU A 205 -7.67 21.40 -24.47
N HIS A 206 -8.10 21.21 -23.22
CA HIS A 206 -9.28 20.38 -22.97
C HIS A 206 -10.49 21.17 -23.47
N PRO A 207 -11.38 20.60 -24.28
CA PRO A 207 -12.62 21.30 -24.57
C PRO A 207 -13.47 21.29 -23.29
N MET A 208 -13.60 22.43 -22.60
CA MET A 208 -14.67 22.64 -21.60
C MET A 208 -15.24 24.06 -21.76
N THR A 209 -15.79 24.33 -22.94
CA THR A 209 -17.01 25.14 -23.06
C THR A 209 -18.09 24.53 -22.15
N PRO A 210 -19.10 25.30 -21.68
CA PRO A 210 -20.23 24.72 -20.94
C PRO A 210 -20.72 23.49 -21.69
N SER A 211 -20.60 22.31 -21.08
CA SER A 211 -20.95 21.04 -21.69
C SER A 211 -22.08 20.43 -20.85
N PRO A 212 -23.23 20.08 -21.43
CA PRO A 212 -23.56 20.25 -22.85
C PRO A 212 -23.69 21.73 -23.26
N GLU A 213 -23.18 22.08 -24.45
CA GLU A 213 -23.28 23.41 -25.05
C GLU A 213 -24.73 23.75 -25.45
N SER A 214 -25.04 25.04 -25.60
CA SER A 214 -26.38 25.46 -26.01
C SER A 214 -26.77 24.90 -27.38
N GLY A 215 -27.79 24.04 -27.41
CA GLY A 215 -28.28 23.35 -28.59
C GLY A 215 -27.56 22.04 -28.90
N GLU A 216 -26.68 21.57 -28.01
CA GLU A 216 -26.02 20.27 -28.14
C GLU A 216 -27.03 19.12 -27.97
N SER A 217 -26.81 18.04 -28.71
CA SER A 217 -27.53 16.79 -28.51
C SER A 217 -26.67 15.87 -27.67
N VAL A 218 -27.20 15.36 -26.58
CA VAL A 218 -26.44 14.51 -25.67
C VAL A 218 -27.19 13.24 -25.32
N PRO A 219 -26.45 12.24 -24.84
CA PRO A 219 -27.06 11.07 -24.32
C PRO A 219 -28.00 11.28 -23.14
N ALA A 220 -29.01 10.44 -22.98
CA ALA A 220 -29.82 10.45 -21.77
C ALA A 220 -29.19 9.62 -20.65
N GLY A 221 -29.79 9.74 -19.47
CA GLY A 221 -29.26 9.21 -18.23
C GLY A 221 -28.39 10.25 -17.53
N ASN A 222 -27.25 9.82 -17.02
CA ASN A 222 -26.35 10.69 -16.25
C ASN A 222 -25.55 11.60 -17.18
N VAL A 223 -26.02 12.83 -17.34
CA VAL A 223 -25.35 13.88 -18.11
C VAL A 223 -24.40 14.64 -17.21
N VAL A 224 -23.12 14.59 -17.53
CA VAL A 224 -22.11 15.41 -16.84
C VAL A 224 -22.22 16.85 -17.35
N LEU A 225 -22.67 17.74 -16.47
CA LEU A 225 -22.56 19.18 -16.66
C LEU A 225 -21.15 19.60 -16.29
N SER A 226 -20.48 20.32 -17.16
CA SER A 226 -19.15 20.86 -16.88
C SER A 226 -18.99 22.29 -17.35
N TRP A 227 -18.23 23.09 -16.59
CA TRP A 227 -18.01 24.49 -16.89
C TRP A 227 -16.63 24.96 -16.42
N THR A 228 -16.01 25.80 -17.25
CA THR A 228 -14.79 26.52 -16.87
C THR A 228 -14.85 27.94 -17.46
N ASN A 229 -14.53 28.97 -16.67
CA ASN A 229 -14.45 30.38 -17.10
C ASN A 229 -15.74 31.03 -17.66
N MET A 230 -16.84 31.04 -16.89
CA MET A 230 -18.02 31.89 -17.17
C MET A 230 -17.92 33.36 -16.63
N ASP A 231 -16.69 33.84 -16.38
CA ASP A 231 -16.09 35.06 -15.75
C ASP A 231 -16.90 36.35 -15.34
N PRO A 232 -16.48 37.18 -14.31
CA PRO A 232 -15.10 37.68 -14.10
C PRO A 232 -14.43 37.51 -12.71
N ASN A 233 -13.27 36.86 -12.71
CA ASN A 233 -12.13 36.80 -11.76
C ASN A 233 -12.10 35.67 -10.72
N THR A 234 -11.48 34.57 -11.14
CA THR A 234 -11.08 33.38 -10.38
C THR A 234 -10.16 33.71 -9.19
N GLY A 235 -10.65 33.42 -7.99
CA GLY A 235 -9.86 33.27 -6.76
C GLY A 235 -9.89 31.82 -6.29
N THR A 236 -9.07 31.45 -5.29
CA THR A 236 -8.91 30.08 -4.79
C THR A 236 -10.12 29.49 -4.06
N ASP A 237 -11.20 30.26 -3.87
CA ASP A 237 -12.36 29.91 -3.04
C ASP A 237 -13.68 30.47 -3.63
N VAL A 238 -14.15 29.93 -4.76
CA VAL A 238 -15.44 30.33 -5.39
C VAL A 238 -16.54 29.37 -4.97
N TRP A 239 -17.68 29.87 -4.49
CA TRP A 239 -18.85 29.03 -4.19
C TRP A 239 -19.85 29.13 -5.35
N VAL A 240 -20.49 28.01 -5.72
CA VAL A 240 -21.46 27.97 -6.83
C VAL A 240 -22.76 27.29 -6.44
N ASP A 241 -23.85 27.74 -7.06
CA ASP A 241 -25.11 27.03 -7.17
C ASP A 241 -25.27 26.51 -8.61
N VAL A 242 -25.68 25.27 -8.79
CA VAL A 242 -26.01 24.72 -10.12
C VAL A 242 -27.52 24.52 -10.20
N TRP A 243 -28.11 24.92 -11.33
CA TRP A 243 -29.54 24.80 -11.59
C TRP A 243 -29.79 23.99 -12.85
N PHE A 244 -30.82 23.16 -12.82
CA PHE A 244 -31.18 22.23 -13.89
C PHE A 244 -32.71 22.06 -13.96
N GLY A 245 -33.25 21.80 -15.16
CA GLY A 245 -34.66 21.47 -15.36
C GLY A 245 -35.10 21.56 -16.82
N THR A 246 -36.38 21.34 -17.10
CA THR A 246 -36.94 21.33 -18.48
C THR A 246 -37.69 22.62 -18.86
N ASP A 247 -37.79 23.60 -17.94
CA ASP A 247 -38.34 24.93 -18.19
C ASP A 247 -37.32 26.02 -17.81
N PRO A 248 -36.84 26.85 -18.76
CA PRO A 248 -35.85 27.88 -18.48
C PRO A 248 -36.37 28.99 -17.53
N GLY A 249 -37.69 29.08 -17.32
CA GLY A 249 -38.31 29.98 -16.35
C GLY A 249 -38.47 29.41 -14.94
N SER A 250 -38.17 28.13 -14.72
CA SER A 250 -38.44 27.42 -13.47
C SER A 250 -37.41 26.31 -13.17
N LEU A 251 -36.11 26.62 -13.25
CA LEU A 251 -35.05 25.67 -12.92
C LEU A 251 -35.03 25.32 -11.43
N THR A 252 -34.67 24.07 -11.14
CA THR A 252 -34.43 23.57 -9.77
C THR A 252 -32.95 23.59 -9.47
N LYS A 253 -32.60 24.01 -8.24
CA LYS A 253 -31.22 23.99 -7.76
C LYS A 253 -30.83 22.54 -7.46
N VAL A 254 -29.77 22.05 -8.10
CA VAL A 254 -29.22 20.69 -7.94
C VAL A 254 -27.95 20.66 -7.12
N GLU A 255 -27.20 21.76 -7.10
CA GLU A 255 -26.05 21.97 -6.20
C GLU A 255 -26.23 23.30 -5.47
N ASP A 256 -26.03 23.30 -4.15
CA ASP A 256 -26.25 24.48 -3.30
C ASP A 256 -24.97 24.86 -2.56
N ALA A 257 -24.43 26.03 -2.91
CA ALA A 257 -23.27 26.62 -2.28
C ALA A 257 -22.11 25.60 -2.11
N VAL A 258 -21.59 25.09 -3.23
CA VAL A 258 -20.44 24.17 -3.23
C VAL A 258 -19.17 24.91 -3.64
N GLN A 259 -18.09 24.73 -2.89
CA GLN A 259 -16.83 25.42 -3.13
C GLN A 259 -16.03 24.76 -4.26
N ASN A 260 -15.55 25.56 -5.22
CA ASN A 260 -14.67 25.18 -6.33
C ASN A 260 -15.20 24.04 -7.22
N LEU A 261 -16.52 23.84 -7.26
CA LEU A 261 -17.15 22.86 -8.14
C LEU A 261 -17.10 23.34 -9.60
N THR A 262 -16.60 22.49 -10.50
CA THR A 262 -16.51 22.76 -11.95
C THR A 262 -17.28 21.74 -12.79
N THR A 263 -17.82 20.70 -12.15
CA THR A 263 -18.63 19.66 -12.77
C THR A 263 -19.72 19.18 -11.82
N THR A 264 -20.89 18.81 -12.33
CA THR A 264 -21.87 18.00 -11.58
C THR A 264 -22.59 17.08 -12.55
N THR A 265 -23.16 15.98 -12.06
CA THR A 265 -23.93 15.04 -12.87
C THR A 265 -25.41 15.26 -12.62
N VAL A 266 -26.18 15.41 -13.68
CA VAL A 266 -27.64 15.54 -13.62
C VAL A 266 -28.27 14.39 -14.40
N ASN A 267 -29.38 13.88 -13.88
CA ASN A 267 -30.14 12.88 -14.59
C ASN A 267 -31.08 13.55 -15.61
N ALA A 268 -30.86 13.28 -16.90
CA ALA A 268 -31.73 13.65 -18.00
C ALA A 268 -32.35 12.37 -18.57
N PRO A 269 -33.40 11.80 -17.94
CA PRO A 269 -33.79 10.40 -18.15
C PRO A 269 -34.59 10.13 -19.42
N GLY A 270 -34.97 11.15 -20.20
CA GLY A 270 -35.76 10.94 -21.43
C GLY A 270 -35.76 12.19 -22.29
N ALA A 271 -36.33 12.12 -23.49
CA ALA A 271 -36.28 13.28 -24.38
C ALA A 271 -37.03 14.48 -23.85
N ASP A 272 -36.26 15.53 -23.69
CA ASP A 272 -36.75 16.87 -23.55
C ASP A 272 -35.65 17.83 -24.00
N THR A 273 -35.98 19.11 -24.05
CA THR A 273 -34.96 20.15 -24.00
C THR A 273 -34.69 20.46 -22.53
N TYR A 274 -33.49 20.11 -22.08
CA TYR A 274 -33.04 20.41 -20.74
C TYR A 274 -32.29 21.71 -20.72
N TYR A 275 -32.39 22.42 -19.60
CA TYR A 275 -31.83 23.72 -19.37
C TYR A 275 -31.00 23.70 -18.10
N TRP A 276 -29.87 24.40 -18.12
CA TRP A 276 -28.99 24.50 -16.95
C TRP A 276 -28.28 25.84 -16.84
N ARG A 277 -27.89 26.23 -15.64
CA ARG A 277 -27.10 27.45 -15.36
C ARG A 277 -26.28 27.30 -14.08
N VAL A 278 -25.28 28.16 -13.91
CA VAL A 278 -24.39 28.18 -12.74
C VAL A 278 -24.35 29.59 -12.16
N ASP A 279 -24.78 29.76 -10.91
CA ASP A 279 -24.70 31.03 -10.21
C ASP A 279 -23.50 31.04 -9.26
N SER A 280 -22.80 32.16 -9.09
CA SER A 280 -21.53 32.23 -8.33
C SER A 280 -21.52 33.28 -7.21
N TYR A 281 -20.85 32.93 -6.10
CA TYR A 281 -20.59 33.82 -4.97
C TYR A 281 -19.10 34.17 -4.90
N LEU A 282 -18.78 35.45 -5.06
CA LEU A 282 -17.42 35.94 -5.29
C LEU A 282 -16.71 36.48 -4.04
N ASP A 283 -17.34 36.42 -2.86
CA ASP A 283 -16.79 37.02 -1.62
C ASP A 283 -16.05 36.02 -0.71
N GLY A 284 -15.77 34.83 -1.21
CA GLY A 284 -15.15 33.74 -0.45
C GLY A 284 -16.11 33.05 0.53
N SER A 285 -17.40 33.38 0.49
CA SER A 285 -18.45 32.77 1.29
C SER A 285 -19.77 32.63 0.53
N ALA A 286 -20.65 31.71 0.92
CA ALA A 286 -21.98 31.57 0.33
C ALA A 286 -23.02 32.52 0.98
N THR A 287 -22.68 33.80 1.20
CA THR A 287 -23.58 34.74 1.90
C THR A 287 -24.05 35.89 1.01
N GLY A 288 -25.37 35.97 0.76
CA GLY A 288 -25.99 37.04 -0.04
C GLY A 288 -26.59 36.55 -1.37
N PRO A 289 -26.99 37.45 -2.28
CA PRO A 289 -27.48 37.06 -3.61
C PRO A 289 -26.29 36.72 -4.54
N PRO A 290 -26.29 35.56 -5.23
CA PRO A 290 -25.24 35.20 -6.17
C PRO A 290 -25.32 36.00 -7.47
N VAL A 291 -24.25 35.93 -8.27
CA VAL A 291 -24.21 36.43 -9.65
C VAL A 291 -24.68 35.31 -10.58
N GLU A 292 -25.79 35.52 -11.29
CA GLU A 292 -26.37 34.52 -12.20
C GLU A 292 -25.62 34.45 -13.54
N SER A 293 -25.40 33.23 -14.07
CA SER A 293 -24.89 33.02 -15.44
C SER A 293 -26.00 33.04 -16.50
N SER A 294 -25.60 32.89 -17.77
CA SER A 294 -26.50 32.51 -18.86
C SER A 294 -27.14 31.13 -18.61
N VAL A 295 -28.33 30.91 -19.15
CA VAL A 295 -28.98 29.60 -19.23
C VAL A 295 -28.55 28.91 -20.52
N PHE A 296 -28.10 27.67 -20.41
CA PHE A 296 -27.72 26.77 -21.48
C PHE A 296 -28.84 25.77 -21.73
N GLU A 297 -28.94 25.23 -22.95
CA GLU A 297 -29.93 24.22 -23.32
C GLU A 297 -29.29 23.05 -24.04
N PHE A 298 -29.76 21.83 -23.83
CA PHE A 298 -29.38 20.67 -24.62
C PHE A 298 -30.58 19.78 -24.87
N VAL A 299 -30.49 18.94 -25.90
CA VAL A 299 -31.60 18.10 -26.36
C VAL A 299 -31.22 16.63 -26.22
N VAL A 300 -32.11 15.87 -25.61
CA VAL A 300 -32.12 14.41 -25.71
C VAL A 300 -33.17 14.06 -26.77
N PHE A 301 -32.82 13.23 -27.76
CA PHE A 301 -33.76 12.79 -28.80
C PHE A 301 -34.49 11.52 -28.37
N ASP A 302 -35.77 11.45 -28.69
CA ASP A 302 -36.70 10.32 -28.52
C ASP A 302 -37.68 10.45 -29.69
N SER A 303 -37.49 9.60 -30.68
CA SER A 303 -38.09 9.74 -32.00
C SER A 303 -39.57 9.34 -32.00
N ASP A 304 -40.06 8.62 -30.99
CA ASP A 304 -41.47 8.24 -30.84
C ASP A 304 -42.17 8.77 -29.58
N GLY A 305 -41.43 9.41 -28.68
CA GLY A 305 -41.94 10.13 -27.51
C GLY A 305 -42.36 9.22 -26.36
N ASP A 306 -41.77 8.04 -26.24
CA ASP A 306 -42.11 7.06 -25.22
C ASP A 306 -41.31 7.21 -23.92
N GLY A 307 -40.27 8.04 -23.93
CA GLY A 307 -39.38 8.31 -22.81
C GLY A 307 -37.99 7.72 -22.98
N PHE A 308 -37.78 6.77 -23.91
CA PHE A 308 -36.45 6.27 -24.20
C PHE A 308 -35.64 7.22 -25.10
N PRO A 309 -34.33 7.27 -24.89
CA PRO A 309 -33.44 8.01 -25.76
C PRO A 309 -33.13 7.23 -27.05
N ASP A 310 -33.16 7.91 -28.20
CA ASP A 310 -32.86 7.33 -29.51
C ASP A 310 -31.57 6.48 -29.51
N GLU A 311 -30.53 6.95 -28.83
CA GLU A 311 -29.22 6.28 -28.81
C GLU A 311 -29.22 4.99 -27.96
N TYR A 312 -30.01 4.94 -26.87
CA TYR A 312 -30.08 3.81 -25.95
C TYR A 312 -30.83 2.70 -26.65
N GLU A 313 -31.93 3.04 -27.33
CA GLU A 313 -32.64 2.09 -28.17
C GLU A 313 -31.79 1.62 -29.36
N LEU A 314 -31.01 2.51 -30.00
CA LEU A 314 -30.08 2.12 -31.06
C LEU A 314 -28.98 1.17 -30.57
N ALA A 315 -28.55 1.31 -29.32
CA ALA A 315 -27.54 0.43 -28.71
C ALA A 315 -28.13 -0.92 -28.30
N ASN A 316 -29.37 -0.94 -27.81
CA ASN A 316 -30.01 -2.09 -27.16
C ASN A 316 -31.14 -2.69 -28.01
N THR A 317 -31.09 -2.58 -29.35
CA THR A 317 -32.04 -3.28 -30.24
C THR A 317 -31.33 -3.85 -31.48
N ASP A 318 -31.73 -5.05 -31.93
CA ASP A 318 -31.26 -5.66 -33.19
C ASP A 318 -32.44 -6.01 -34.13
N PRO A 319 -32.58 -5.35 -35.30
CA PRO A 319 -31.70 -4.31 -35.84
C PRO A 319 -31.83 -2.97 -35.09
N PRO A 320 -30.74 -2.17 -34.99
CA PRO A 320 -30.76 -0.87 -34.33
C PRO A 320 -31.91 0.03 -34.81
N SER A 321 -32.74 0.47 -33.87
CA SER A 321 -33.90 1.33 -34.14
C SER A 321 -34.13 2.32 -33.00
N PRO A 322 -34.34 3.62 -33.28
CA PRO A 322 -34.55 4.65 -32.26
C PRO A 322 -36.03 4.78 -31.81
N THR A 323 -36.80 3.68 -31.88
CA THR A 323 -38.28 3.66 -31.64
C THR A 323 -38.77 2.23 -31.35
N ALA A 324 -37.88 1.37 -30.86
CA ALA A 324 -38.10 -0.09 -30.81
C ALA A 324 -38.26 -0.63 -29.40
N LEU A 325 -37.70 0.03 -28.38
CA LEU A 325 -38.02 -0.29 -26.99
C LEU A 325 -39.37 0.35 -26.65
N ASN A 326 -40.09 -0.19 -25.67
CA ASN A 326 -41.24 0.51 -25.08
C ASN A 326 -41.15 0.38 -23.56
N PRO A 327 -41.44 1.45 -22.78
CA PRO A 327 -41.16 1.49 -21.34
C PRO A 327 -41.84 0.40 -20.50
N GLY A 328 -42.96 -0.14 -20.98
CA GLY A 328 -43.73 -1.17 -20.26
C GLY A 328 -43.59 -2.57 -20.85
N ASP A 329 -42.74 -2.73 -21.87
CA ASP A 329 -42.35 -4.03 -22.38
C ASP A 329 -41.21 -4.59 -21.52
N ASP A 330 -41.06 -5.90 -21.58
CA ASP A 330 -40.12 -6.74 -20.85
C ASP A 330 -39.68 -7.77 -21.90
N LEU A 331 -38.55 -7.48 -22.56
CA LEU A 331 -38.22 -7.98 -23.90
C LEU A 331 -37.45 -9.31 -23.84
N GLU A 332 -36.84 -9.60 -22.71
CA GLU A 332 -35.97 -10.74 -22.44
C GLU A 332 -36.76 -12.06 -22.58
N ASN A 333 -36.02 -13.15 -22.85
CA ASN A 333 -36.57 -14.51 -22.90
C ASN A 333 -37.75 -14.70 -23.89
N GLY A 334 -37.84 -13.86 -24.94
CA GLY A 334 -38.92 -13.93 -25.92
C GLY A 334 -40.26 -13.38 -25.38
N GLY A 335 -40.19 -12.39 -24.50
CA GLY A 335 -41.34 -11.70 -23.90
C GLY A 335 -41.91 -12.39 -22.65
N ALA A 336 -41.08 -13.18 -21.96
CA ALA A 336 -41.41 -13.77 -20.67
C ALA A 336 -40.79 -12.98 -19.51
N GLY A 337 -39.65 -12.34 -19.78
CA GLY A 337 -38.96 -11.47 -18.84
C GLY A 337 -38.30 -12.13 -17.66
N ASP A 338 -37.48 -11.35 -16.97
CA ASP A 338 -37.04 -11.58 -15.60
C ASP A 338 -37.94 -10.84 -14.57
N GLY A 339 -38.86 -10.00 -15.07
CA GLY A 339 -39.80 -9.21 -14.27
C GLY A 339 -39.45 -7.73 -14.14
N LEU A 340 -38.39 -7.26 -14.80
CA LEU A 340 -38.11 -5.83 -15.01
C LEU A 340 -38.68 -5.38 -16.35
N THR A 341 -39.23 -4.17 -16.37
CA THR A 341 -39.54 -3.52 -17.64
C THR A 341 -38.28 -2.90 -18.25
N ASN A 342 -38.25 -2.73 -19.57
CA ASN A 342 -37.18 -2.00 -20.27
C ASN A 342 -36.86 -0.65 -19.58
N TRP A 343 -37.88 0.01 -18.99
CA TRP A 343 -37.70 1.27 -18.31
C TRP A 343 -36.99 1.10 -16.97
N GLU A 344 -37.33 0.06 -16.21
CA GLU A 344 -36.63 -0.29 -14.97
C GLU A 344 -35.19 -0.68 -15.26
N GLU A 345 -34.94 -1.48 -16.29
CA GLU A 345 -33.59 -1.87 -16.72
C GLU A 345 -32.75 -0.65 -17.12
N PHE A 346 -33.33 0.27 -17.90
CA PHE A 346 -32.67 1.54 -18.22
C PHE A 346 -32.32 2.39 -16.99
N GLN A 347 -33.16 2.39 -15.95
CA GLN A 347 -32.87 3.13 -14.71
C GLN A 347 -31.79 2.45 -13.86
N LEU A 348 -31.70 1.12 -13.93
CA LEU A 348 -30.74 0.31 -13.17
C LEU A 348 -29.39 0.17 -13.90
N GLY A 349 -29.37 0.41 -15.21
CA GLY A 349 -28.17 0.25 -16.04
C GLY A 349 -27.96 -1.18 -16.54
N THR A 350 -28.99 -2.03 -16.45
CA THR A 350 -28.99 -3.40 -16.96
C THR A 350 -29.35 -3.46 -18.45
N ASP A 351 -29.06 -4.57 -19.13
CA ASP A 351 -29.28 -4.74 -20.57
C ASP A 351 -30.68 -5.31 -20.87
N PRO A 352 -31.58 -4.55 -21.53
CA PRO A 352 -32.95 -4.96 -21.87
C PRO A 352 -33.02 -5.98 -23.03
N ASN A 353 -31.97 -6.78 -23.20
CA ASN A 353 -31.95 -7.96 -24.05
C ASN A 353 -31.28 -9.16 -23.35
N ASN A 354 -30.79 -8.97 -22.14
CA ASN A 354 -30.04 -9.96 -21.39
C ASN A 354 -30.56 -10.00 -19.95
N PRO A 355 -31.32 -11.04 -19.56
CA PRO A 355 -31.94 -11.11 -18.25
C PRO A 355 -30.96 -11.34 -17.07
N ASP A 356 -29.65 -11.37 -17.33
CA ASP A 356 -28.55 -11.66 -16.39
C ASP A 356 -27.36 -10.82 -16.88
N SER A 357 -27.35 -9.54 -16.50
CA SER A 357 -26.56 -8.49 -17.13
C SER A 357 -25.06 -8.59 -16.84
N ASP A 358 -24.69 -9.06 -15.66
CA ASP A 358 -23.30 -9.25 -15.24
C ASP A 358 -22.79 -10.70 -15.39
N GLY A 359 -23.69 -11.66 -15.62
CA GLY A 359 -23.35 -13.02 -16.03
C GLY A 359 -23.06 -13.97 -14.87
N ASP A 360 -23.57 -13.67 -13.68
CA ASP A 360 -23.33 -14.38 -12.42
C ASP A 360 -24.29 -15.58 -12.20
N THR A 361 -25.25 -15.76 -13.11
CA THR A 361 -26.32 -16.77 -13.14
C THR A 361 -27.58 -16.49 -12.32
N LEU A 362 -27.67 -15.32 -11.68
CA LEU A 362 -28.88 -14.73 -11.13
C LEU A 362 -29.48 -13.77 -12.18
N GLU A 363 -30.81 -13.63 -12.22
CA GLU A 363 -31.44 -12.73 -13.20
C GLU A 363 -31.66 -11.34 -12.58
N ASP A 364 -31.53 -10.26 -13.36
CA ASP A 364 -31.53 -8.87 -12.86
C ASP A 364 -32.77 -8.56 -12.01
N GLY A 365 -33.95 -9.01 -12.44
CA GLY A 365 -35.20 -8.86 -11.70
C GLY A 365 -35.17 -9.50 -10.30
N PRO A 366 -34.86 -10.80 -10.19
CA PRO A 366 -34.57 -11.46 -8.92
C PRO A 366 -33.49 -10.79 -8.06
N GLU A 367 -32.45 -10.20 -8.63
CA GLU A 367 -31.43 -9.45 -7.87
C GLU A 367 -32.01 -8.19 -7.24
N VAL A 368 -32.77 -7.39 -8.02
CA VAL A 368 -33.40 -6.15 -7.53
C VAL A 368 -34.45 -6.44 -6.45
N ALA A 369 -35.19 -7.55 -6.59
CA ALA A 369 -36.30 -7.89 -5.69
C ALA A 369 -35.90 -8.81 -4.52
N GLY A 370 -34.75 -9.48 -4.62
CA GLY A 370 -34.37 -10.64 -3.83
C GLY A 370 -35.02 -11.95 -4.33
N ALA A 371 -34.30 -13.07 -4.18
CA ALA A 371 -34.68 -14.39 -4.69
C ALA A 371 -34.74 -15.46 -3.58
N GLY A 372 -35.94 -15.79 -3.11
CA GLY A 372 -36.11 -16.83 -2.08
C GLY A 372 -35.58 -16.37 -0.72
N SER A 373 -34.45 -16.95 -0.27
CA SER A 373 -33.73 -16.51 0.93
C SER A 373 -32.70 -15.41 0.64
N ARG A 374 -32.31 -15.22 -0.63
CA ARG A 374 -31.34 -14.19 -1.02
C ARG A 374 -31.89 -12.78 -0.76
N PRO A 375 -31.10 -11.88 -0.14
CA PRO A 375 -31.43 -10.46 -0.12
C PRO A 375 -31.28 -9.86 -1.54
N PRO A 376 -31.73 -8.61 -1.76
CA PRO A 376 -31.44 -7.91 -2.99
C PRO A 376 -29.94 -7.62 -3.18
N THR A 377 -29.45 -7.81 -4.40
CA THR A 377 -28.06 -7.61 -4.85
C THR A 377 -27.96 -6.51 -5.91
N ASP A 378 -26.76 -6.19 -6.40
CA ASP A 378 -26.53 -5.20 -7.47
C ASP A 378 -26.43 -5.91 -8.84
N PRO A 379 -27.46 -5.81 -9.72
CA PRO A 379 -27.54 -6.56 -10.99
C PRO A 379 -26.55 -6.12 -12.08
N THR A 380 -25.54 -5.35 -11.69
CA THR A 380 -24.46 -4.89 -12.58
C THR A 380 -23.10 -5.36 -12.10
N LYS A 381 -23.07 -6.18 -11.05
CA LYS A 381 -21.87 -6.73 -10.42
C LYS A 381 -22.14 -8.19 -10.05
N ALA A 382 -21.40 -9.07 -10.72
CA ALA A 382 -21.51 -10.50 -10.45
C ALA A 382 -21.22 -10.88 -8.99
N ASP A 383 -20.45 -10.06 -8.27
CA ASP A 383 -20.12 -10.20 -6.86
C ASP A 383 -20.46 -8.87 -6.17
N THR A 384 -21.52 -8.86 -5.37
CA THR A 384 -22.07 -7.65 -4.77
C THR A 384 -21.27 -7.15 -3.56
N ASP A 385 -20.74 -8.04 -2.72
CA ASP A 385 -20.04 -7.68 -1.49
C ASP A 385 -18.50 -7.75 -1.57
N GLY A 386 -17.98 -8.34 -2.64
CA GLY A 386 -16.59 -8.27 -3.06
C GLY A 386 -15.69 -9.34 -2.45
N ASP A 387 -16.22 -10.51 -2.11
CA ASP A 387 -15.48 -11.63 -1.50
C ASP A 387 -14.99 -12.70 -2.50
N ASP A 388 -15.06 -12.40 -3.81
CA ASP A 388 -14.71 -13.30 -4.92
C ASP A 388 -15.69 -14.49 -5.14
N LEU A 389 -16.88 -14.48 -4.52
CA LEU A 389 -18.01 -15.34 -4.88
C LEU A 389 -19.07 -14.59 -5.70
N ASP A 390 -19.55 -15.23 -6.78
CA ASP A 390 -20.64 -14.67 -7.59
C ASP A 390 -21.99 -14.78 -6.83
N ASP A 391 -22.85 -13.76 -6.82
CA ASP A 391 -24.13 -13.73 -6.06
C ASP A 391 -25.03 -14.95 -6.40
N GLY A 392 -24.96 -15.41 -7.65
CA GLY A 392 -25.64 -16.58 -8.17
C GLY A 392 -25.27 -17.90 -7.46
N VAL A 393 -24.07 -18.03 -6.89
CA VAL A 393 -23.67 -19.21 -6.08
C VAL A 393 -24.05 -19.09 -4.60
N GLU A 394 -24.36 -17.90 -4.13
CA GLU A 394 -24.60 -17.61 -2.72
C GLU A 394 -26.09 -17.58 -2.36
N THR A 395 -26.65 -18.71 -1.93
CA THR A 395 -28.10 -18.86 -1.78
C THR A 395 -28.71 -18.22 -0.51
N ASN A 396 -27.89 -17.74 0.41
CA ASN A 396 -28.27 -17.29 1.76
C ASN A 396 -29.15 -18.32 2.49
N THR A 397 -28.89 -19.61 2.24
CA THR A 397 -29.65 -20.70 2.88
C THR A 397 -29.08 -21.08 4.24
N GLY A 398 -27.84 -20.66 4.54
CA GLY A 398 -27.07 -21.11 5.70
C GLY A 398 -26.77 -22.59 5.64
N THR A 399 -26.66 -23.19 4.45
CA THR A 399 -26.36 -24.61 4.27
C THR A 399 -25.55 -24.82 3.00
N TRP A 400 -24.31 -25.30 3.16
CA TRP A 400 -23.46 -25.66 2.04
C TRP A 400 -24.01 -26.86 1.24
N ALA A 401 -24.32 -26.65 -0.04
CA ALA A 401 -24.69 -27.70 -0.97
C ALA A 401 -23.56 -28.03 -1.97
N GLY A 402 -22.64 -27.09 -2.20
CA GLY A 402 -21.39 -27.25 -2.98
C GLY A 402 -20.88 -25.91 -3.50
N ALA A 403 -19.76 -25.89 -4.23
CA ALA A 403 -19.17 -24.64 -4.76
C ALA A 403 -20.04 -23.86 -5.78
N GLY A 404 -21.22 -24.35 -6.16
CA GLY A 404 -22.20 -23.61 -6.97
C GLY A 404 -23.49 -23.29 -6.21
N ASP A 405 -23.50 -23.55 -4.90
CA ASP A 405 -24.55 -23.27 -3.92
C ASP A 405 -23.90 -23.34 -2.52
N THR A 406 -23.16 -22.29 -2.19
CA THR A 406 -22.33 -22.17 -0.96
C THR A 406 -23.21 -22.01 0.28
N GLY A 407 -24.39 -21.41 0.11
CA GLY A 407 -25.32 -21.11 1.19
C GLY A 407 -24.96 -19.86 2.00
N THR A 408 -23.86 -19.18 1.65
CA THR A 408 -23.40 -17.88 2.16
C THR A 408 -24.31 -16.74 1.69
N ASN A 409 -24.10 -15.54 2.23
CA ASN A 409 -24.96 -14.39 2.02
C ASN A 409 -24.30 -13.37 1.06
N PRO A 410 -24.88 -13.12 -0.14
CA PRO A 410 -24.27 -12.28 -1.20
C PRO A 410 -24.24 -10.77 -0.93
N THR A 411 -24.36 -10.38 0.33
CA THR A 411 -24.30 -8.97 0.75
C THR A 411 -23.51 -8.82 2.05
N ASN A 412 -22.83 -9.87 2.45
CA ASN A 412 -22.04 -9.99 3.66
C ASN A 412 -20.85 -10.93 3.40
N PRO A 413 -19.64 -10.38 3.20
CA PRO A 413 -18.48 -11.11 2.71
C PRO A 413 -17.88 -12.13 3.71
N ASP A 414 -18.49 -12.28 4.89
CA ASP A 414 -18.06 -13.14 6.00
C ASP A 414 -19.32 -13.66 6.71
N SER A 415 -19.88 -14.76 6.20
CA SER A 415 -21.20 -15.26 6.55
C SER A 415 -21.31 -15.82 7.96
N ASP A 416 -20.22 -16.33 8.54
CA ASP A 416 -20.20 -16.85 9.90
C ASP A 416 -19.57 -15.90 10.93
N GLY A 417 -18.95 -14.82 10.46
CA GLY A 417 -18.49 -13.70 11.26
C GLY A 417 -17.20 -14.00 12.01
N ASP A 418 -16.32 -14.84 11.48
CA ASP A 418 -15.06 -15.23 12.11
C ASP A 418 -13.87 -14.33 11.72
N GLY A 419 -14.02 -13.58 10.61
CA GLY A 419 -13.03 -12.65 10.08
C GLY A 419 -12.26 -13.12 8.85
N LEU A 420 -12.56 -14.30 8.28
CA LEU A 420 -12.21 -14.73 6.92
C LEU A 420 -13.31 -14.33 5.92
N GLU A 421 -12.93 -14.13 4.66
CA GLU A 421 -13.89 -13.88 3.58
C GLU A 421 -14.46 -15.21 3.07
N ASP A 422 -15.76 -15.27 2.74
CA ASP A 422 -16.42 -16.53 2.36
C ASP A 422 -15.73 -17.21 1.15
N GLY A 423 -15.15 -16.41 0.24
CA GLY A 423 -14.38 -16.88 -0.91
C GLY A 423 -13.04 -17.56 -0.58
N ASP A 424 -12.41 -17.24 0.56
CA ASP A 424 -11.18 -17.89 1.03
C ASP A 424 -11.49 -19.30 1.61
N GLU A 425 -12.75 -19.54 2.01
CA GLU A 425 -13.20 -20.73 2.73
C GLU A 425 -13.84 -21.78 1.82
N THR A 426 -12.99 -22.62 1.23
CA THR A 426 -13.42 -23.54 0.15
C THR A 426 -14.23 -24.77 0.61
N ASN A 427 -14.36 -24.98 1.92
CA ASN A 427 -15.01 -26.13 2.55
C ASN A 427 -14.52 -27.50 2.01
N THR A 428 -13.23 -27.55 1.65
CA THR A 428 -12.57 -28.76 1.15
C THR A 428 -12.13 -29.70 2.29
N GLY A 429 -12.02 -29.17 3.51
CA GLY A 429 -11.50 -29.87 4.70
C GLY A 429 -9.99 -30.12 4.64
N SER A 430 -9.25 -29.28 3.92
CA SER A 430 -7.80 -29.36 3.84
C SER A 430 -7.22 -27.96 3.65
N PHE A 431 -6.43 -27.50 4.63
CA PHE A 431 -5.76 -26.22 4.55
C PHE A 431 -4.69 -26.20 3.45
N VAL A 432 -4.74 -25.20 2.57
CA VAL A 432 -3.73 -24.96 1.53
C VAL A 432 -2.93 -23.70 1.86
N ASP A 433 -3.61 -22.57 1.99
CA ASP A 433 -3.06 -21.29 2.43
C ASP A 433 -4.18 -20.33 2.87
N ALA A 434 -3.84 -19.06 3.11
CA ALA A 434 -4.81 -18.07 3.59
C ALA A 434 -5.91 -17.68 2.59
N THR A 435 -5.78 -18.08 1.32
CA THR A 435 -6.78 -17.84 0.25
C THR A 435 -7.49 -19.13 -0.21
N ASP A 436 -7.17 -20.25 0.45
CA ASP A 436 -7.82 -21.55 0.30
C ASP A 436 -7.62 -22.29 1.62
N THR A 437 -8.40 -21.88 2.62
CA THR A 437 -8.26 -22.35 4.00
C THR A 437 -8.80 -23.76 4.18
N GLY A 438 -9.65 -24.22 3.26
CA GLY A 438 -10.39 -25.47 3.36
C GLY A 438 -11.43 -25.51 4.48
N THR A 439 -11.63 -24.41 5.20
CA THR A 439 -12.61 -24.24 6.27
C THR A 439 -14.00 -23.97 5.69
N SER A 440 -15.02 -23.99 6.54
CA SER A 440 -16.41 -23.86 6.12
C SER A 440 -16.88 -22.41 6.34
N PRO A 441 -17.36 -21.69 5.29
CA PRO A 441 -17.82 -20.28 5.37
C PRO A 441 -19.14 -20.07 6.13
N LEU A 442 -19.55 -21.07 6.89
CA LEU A 442 -20.82 -21.13 7.62
C LEU A 442 -20.58 -21.66 9.05
N ASN A 443 -19.32 -21.81 9.44
CA ASN A 443 -18.90 -22.35 10.70
C ASN A 443 -17.51 -21.83 11.09
N ALA A 444 -17.51 -20.74 11.85
CA ALA A 444 -16.37 -19.99 12.39
C ALA A 444 -15.30 -20.80 13.16
N ASN A 445 -15.48 -22.10 13.31
CA ASN A 445 -14.56 -23.04 13.94
C ASN A 445 -14.80 -24.41 13.28
N SER A 446 -14.06 -24.67 12.22
CA SER A 446 -14.28 -25.80 11.32
C SER A 446 -13.92 -27.16 11.94
N ASP A 447 -12.89 -27.20 12.78
CA ASP A 447 -12.35 -28.43 13.35
C ASP A 447 -12.84 -28.77 14.78
N GLY A 448 -13.43 -27.80 15.48
CA GLY A 448 -14.00 -27.89 16.82
C GLY A 448 -13.00 -27.76 17.98
N ASP A 449 -11.81 -27.17 17.80
CA ASP A 449 -10.76 -27.06 18.82
C ASP A 449 -10.91 -25.86 19.80
N ASN A 450 -11.91 -25.00 19.52
CA ASN A 450 -12.26 -23.70 20.12
C ASN A 450 -11.61 -22.44 19.52
N ALA A 451 -10.50 -22.51 18.79
CA ALA A 451 -9.98 -21.38 18.00
C ALA A 451 -10.92 -21.08 16.81
N THR A 452 -10.91 -19.84 16.31
CA THR A 452 -11.68 -19.55 15.08
C THR A 452 -10.76 -19.70 13.88
N ASP A 453 -11.32 -20.02 12.71
CA ASP A 453 -10.55 -20.35 11.52
C ASP A 453 -9.64 -19.17 11.12
N TRP A 454 -10.16 -17.94 11.15
CA TRP A 454 -9.36 -16.71 11.00
C TRP A 454 -8.15 -16.66 11.95
N TYR A 455 -8.34 -17.04 13.21
CA TYR A 455 -7.30 -16.90 14.23
C TYR A 455 -6.15 -17.85 13.95
N GLU A 456 -6.48 -19.04 13.51
CA GLU A 456 -5.52 -20.07 13.18
C GLU A 456 -4.69 -19.69 11.97
N VAL A 457 -5.34 -19.17 10.93
CA VAL A 457 -4.66 -18.72 9.71
C VAL A 457 -3.82 -17.46 9.96
N ALA A 458 -4.38 -16.46 10.65
CA ALA A 458 -3.80 -15.12 10.71
C ALA A 458 -2.94 -14.85 11.96
N ALA A 459 -3.11 -15.62 13.04
CA ALA A 459 -2.50 -15.34 14.35
C ALA A 459 -1.59 -16.47 14.86
N SER A 460 -2.14 -17.68 15.04
CA SER A 460 -1.40 -18.83 15.61
C SER A 460 -0.64 -19.65 14.57
N PHE A 461 -0.99 -19.52 13.29
CA PHE A 461 -0.43 -20.30 12.18
C PHE A 461 -0.57 -21.82 12.38
N THR A 462 -1.75 -22.23 12.83
CA THR A 462 -2.18 -23.62 13.01
C THR A 462 -3.09 -24.03 11.84
N ASP A 463 -3.23 -25.33 11.57
CA ASP A 463 -4.14 -25.83 10.53
C ASP A 463 -5.60 -25.76 11.01
N PRO A 464 -6.45 -24.87 10.48
CA PRO A 464 -7.83 -24.69 10.94
C PRO A 464 -8.77 -25.85 10.60
N THR A 465 -8.25 -26.90 9.95
CA THR A 465 -8.98 -28.12 9.62
C THR A 465 -8.53 -29.33 10.44
N ASP A 466 -7.53 -29.18 11.32
CA ASP A 466 -7.00 -30.24 12.19
C ASP A 466 -7.03 -29.88 13.67
N SER A 467 -8.05 -30.41 14.36
CA SER A 467 -8.22 -30.29 15.82
C SER A 467 -7.06 -30.81 16.68
N GLY A 468 -6.05 -31.45 16.08
CA GLY A 468 -4.80 -31.83 16.74
C GLY A 468 -3.76 -30.71 16.82
N GLU A 469 -3.90 -29.65 16.02
CA GLU A 469 -2.98 -28.52 15.92
C GLU A 469 -3.49 -27.27 16.66
N GLU A 470 -4.13 -27.43 17.82
CA GLU A 470 -4.73 -26.30 18.55
C GLU A 470 -3.70 -25.26 19.09
N PRO A 471 -4.07 -23.96 19.20
CA PRO A 471 -3.20 -22.96 19.80
C PRO A 471 -2.87 -23.27 21.28
N ASN A 472 -1.59 -23.11 21.66
CA ASN A 472 -1.08 -23.37 23.01
C ASN A 472 -1.78 -22.62 24.17
N VAL A 473 -2.45 -21.52 23.84
CA VAL A 473 -3.34 -20.74 24.69
C VAL A 473 -4.70 -20.69 23.99
N PRO A 474 -5.82 -20.92 24.67
CA PRO A 474 -7.12 -20.88 24.01
C PRO A 474 -7.41 -19.51 23.38
N TYR A 475 -8.08 -19.53 22.24
CA TYR A 475 -8.72 -18.35 21.64
C TYR A 475 -10.20 -18.67 21.41
N PRO A 476 -11.14 -17.70 21.54
CA PRO A 476 -10.93 -16.43 22.23
C PRO A 476 -10.58 -16.67 23.70
N LEU A 477 -9.77 -15.77 24.27
CA LEU A 477 -9.42 -15.86 25.68
C LEU A 477 -10.69 -15.71 26.54
N PRO A 478 -10.88 -16.52 27.59
CA PRO A 478 -11.99 -16.33 28.51
C PRO A 478 -11.98 -14.93 29.12
N ASP A 479 -13.16 -14.37 29.34
CA ASP A 479 -13.30 -13.09 30.04
C ASP A 479 -12.60 -13.14 31.41
N PRO A 480 -11.82 -12.09 31.74
CA PRO A 480 -11.09 -12.04 33.00
C PRO A 480 -12.04 -11.99 34.21
N ASP A 481 -11.89 -12.91 35.18
CA ASP A 481 -12.68 -12.86 36.42
C ASP A 481 -12.27 -11.63 37.25
N PRO A 482 -13.16 -10.63 37.46
CA PRO A 482 -12.83 -9.44 38.22
C PRO A 482 -12.53 -9.75 39.71
N ALA A 483 -12.88 -10.93 40.20
CA ALA A 483 -12.67 -11.35 41.58
C ALA A 483 -11.21 -11.76 41.88
N ASP A 484 -10.39 -12.02 40.86
CA ASP A 484 -9.05 -12.61 41.02
C ASP A 484 -7.91 -11.59 41.17
N ALA A 485 -8.19 -10.30 41.03
CA ALA A 485 -7.23 -9.22 41.23
C ALA A 485 -6.59 -9.26 42.64
N GLY A 486 -5.35 -9.76 42.74
CA GLY A 486 -4.64 -9.90 44.02
C GLY A 486 -5.11 -11.05 44.91
N ALA A 487 -5.82 -12.05 44.35
CA ALA A 487 -6.28 -13.23 45.10
C ALA A 487 -5.12 -14.14 45.57
N SER A 488 -3.98 -14.09 44.87
CA SER A 488 -2.77 -14.83 45.23
C SER A 488 -1.95 -14.13 46.33
N ASN A 489 -1.26 -14.93 47.15
CA ASN A 489 -0.24 -14.44 48.10
C ASN A 489 1.19 -14.62 47.58
N GLN A 490 1.35 -15.10 46.34
CA GLN A 490 2.65 -15.25 45.68
C GLN A 490 3.14 -13.89 45.15
N PRO A 491 4.44 -13.76 44.83
CA PRO A 491 4.98 -12.53 44.24
C PRO A 491 4.29 -12.16 42.93
N VAL A 492 4.14 -10.86 42.69
CA VAL A 492 3.61 -10.30 41.43
C VAL A 492 4.56 -10.63 40.28
N LYS A 493 4.03 -11.16 39.18
CA LYS A 493 4.82 -11.47 37.98
C LYS A 493 5.09 -10.19 37.20
N VAL A 494 6.35 -9.83 37.07
CA VAL A 494 6.80 -8.62 36.38
C VAL A 494 7.33 -8.98 35.00
N TYR A 495 6.78 -8.33 33.97
CA TYR A 495 7.33 -8.37 32.61
C TYR A 495 7.86 -7.00 32.23
N ILE A 496 9.11 -6.97 31.79
CA ILE A 496 9.77 -5.74 31.35
C ILE A 496 9.67 -5.67 29.82
N MET A 497 8.83 -4.78 29.33
CA MET A 497 8.61 -4.58 27.89
C MET A 497 9.42 -3.38 27.40
N SER A 498 10.18 -3.53 26.32
CA SER A 498 11.12 -2.50 25.87
C SER A 498 11.27 -2.43 24.36
N GLY A 499 11.60 -1.24 23.87
CA GLY A 499 11.80 -1.04 22.44
C GLY A 499 11.70 0.42 22.00
N GLN A 500 11.34 0.63 20.74
CA GLN A 500 11.14 1.96 20.15
C GLN A 500 9.65 2.32 19.96
N SER A 501 9.30 3.13 18.96
CA SER A 501 7.93 3.62 18.73
C SER A 501 6.88 2.51 18.59
N ASN A 502 7.21 1.35 18.01
CA ASN A 502 6.24 0.26 17.91
C ASN A 502 5.95 -0.39 19.28
N MET A 503 6.95 -0.48 20.16
CA MET A 503 6.69 -0.82 21.57
C MET A 503 5.90 0.28 22.29
N VAL A 504 6.15 1.57 22.00
CA VAL A 504 5.33 2.66 22.58
C VAL A 504 3.86 2.44 22.25
N GLY A 505 3.54 2.09 21.00
CA GLY A 505 2.20 1.70 20.59
C GLY A 505 1.45 2.82 19.88
N PHE A 506 1.09 2.57 18.63
CA PHE A 506 0.37 3.51 17.77
C PHE A 506 -0.88 2.89 17.10
N GLY A 507 -1.29 1.69 17.49
CA GLY A 507 -2.55 1.10 17.04
C GLY A 507 -3.72 1.96 17.52
N ARG A 508 -4.64 2.33 16.62
CA ARG A 508 -5.75 3.23 16.98
C ARG A 508 -6.86 2.47 17.69
N VAL A 509 -7.36 3.07 18.78
CA VAL A 509 -8.47 2.50 19.54
C VAL A 509 -9.82 2.83 18.89
N ASN A 510 -10.05 4.09 18.52
CA ASN A 510 -11.37 4.59 18.11
C ASN A 510 -11.37 5.14 16.67
N GLY A 511 -12.56 5.21 16.08
CA GLY A 511 -12.86 5.78 14.77
C GLY A 511 -13.55 4.76 13.87
N ASP A 512 -14.20 5.23 12.81
CA ASP A 512 -14.96 4.38 11.87
C ASP A 512 -14.09 4.00 10.65
N SER A 513 -12.76 4.09 10.78
CA SER A 513 -11.82 3.73 9.71
C SER A 513 -11.44 2.25 9.85
N PRO A 514 -11.25 1.52 8.73
CA PRO A 514 -10.78 0.14 8.76
C PRO A 514 -9.50 -0.02 9.61
N GLY A 515 -9.39 -1.15 10.31
CA GLY A 515 -8.23 -1.48 11.13
C GLY A 515 -8.06 -0.65 12.41
N THR A 516 -9.11 0.02 12.92
CA THR A 516 -9.12 0.47 14.32
C THR A 516 -9.59 -0.64 15.24
N LEU A 517 -9.27 -0.56 16.54
CA LEU A 517 -9.76 -1.57 17.49
C LEU A 517 -11.30 -1.62 17.54
N ALA A 518 -11.96 -0.46 17.38
CA ALA A 518 -13.42 -0.35 17.35
C ALA A 518 -14.06 -1.05 16.15
N THR A 519 -13.55 -0.84 14.93
CA THR A 519 -14.07 -1.52 13.73
C THR A 519 -13.75 -3.01 13.76
N MET A 520 -12.52 -3.37 14.15
CA MET A 520 -12.11 -4.78 14.22
C MET A 520 -12.97 -5.62 15.18
N THR A 521 -13.25 -5.08 16.38
CA THR A 521 -14.00 -5.83 17.39
C THR A 521 -15.51 -5.73 17.20
N GLY A 522 -16.00 -4.61 16.67
CA GLY A 522 -17.43 -4.33 16.54
C GLY A 522 -18.06 -4.64 15.19
N GLU A 523 -17.26 -4.66 14.12
CA GLU A 523 -17.70 -4.92 12.73
C GLU A 523 -17.13 -6.25 12.23
N GLU A 524 -15.82 -6.49 12.42
CA GLU A 524 -15.14 -7.73 11.97
C GLU A 524 -15.16 -8.86 13.01
N ASN A 525 -15.78 -8.66 14.19
CA ASN A 525 -15.89 -9.64 15.30
C ASN A 525 -14.56 -10.26 15.81
N LYS A 526 -13.41 -9.69 15.45
CA LYS A 526 -12.08 -10.17 15.90
C LYS A 526 -11.83 -9.77 17.35
N PHE A 527 -11.16 -10.65 18.10
CA PHE A 527 -10.82 -10.47 19.53
C PHE A 527 -12.03 -10.10 20.42
N PRO A 528 -13.09 -10.93 20.43
CA PRO A 528 -14.33 -10.63 21.16
C PRO A 528 -14.09 -10.45 22.67
N ASN A 529 -13.06 -11.08 23.23
CA ASN A 529 -12.66 -10.95 24.64
C ASN A 529 -12.20 -9.53 25.06
N LEU A 530 -12.07 -8.59 24.11
CA LEU A 530 -11.77 -7.19 24.39
C LEU A 530 -13.01 -6.32 24.58
N VAL A 531 -14.20 -6.83 24.29
CA VAL A 531 -15.48 -6.11 24.45
C VAL A 531 -16.23 -6.65 25.67
N ASP A 532 -16.61 -5.77 26.59
CA ASP A 532 -17.46 -6.13 27.72
C ASP A 532 -18.92 -6.19 27.26
N ASP A 533 -19.42 -7.40 27.05
CA ASP A 533 -20.80 -7.73 26.67
C ASP A 533 -21.88 -7.01 27.52
N SER A 534 -21.58 -6.70 28.77
CA SER A 534 -22.55 -6.11 29.69
C SER A 534 -22.70 -4.58 29.53
N SER A 535 -21.66 -3.91 29.01
CA SER A 535 -21.60 -2.46 28.93
C SER A 535 -21.33 -1.92 27.52
N GLY A 536 -20.89 -2.76 26.59
CA GLY A 536 -20.40 -2.37 25.25
C GLY A 536 -19.12 -1.53 25.31
N GLY A 537 -18.42 -1.52 26.46
CA GLY A 537 -17.12 -0.87 26.64
C GLY A 537 -15.96 -1.85 26.46
N TRP A 538 -14.74 -1.36 26.65
CA TRP A 538 -13.55 -2.22 26.63
C TRP A 538 -13.45 -3.07 27.89
N THR A 539 -13.09 -4.35 27.74
CA THR A 539 -12.71 -5.23 28.83
C THR A 539 -11.47 -4.67 29.54
N VAL A 540 -11.52 -4.69 30.88
CA VAL A 540 -10.41 -4.23 31.74
C VAL A 540 -9.87 -5.41 32.54
N ARG A 541 -8.56 -5.67 32.43
CA ARG A 541 -7.87 -6.69 33.23
C ARG A 541 -7.50 -6.14 34.60
N ASN A 542 -8.29 -6.46 35.62
CA ASN A 542 -8.02 -6.02 37.00
C ASN A 542 -6.85 -6.76 37.65
N ASP A 543 -6.49 -7.91 37.10
CA ASP A 543 -5.39 -8.78 37.48
C ASP A 543 -4.05 -8.43 36.80
N VAL A 544 -4.09 -7.55 35.78
CA VAL A 544 -2.91 -7.08 35.05
C VAL A 544 -2.79 -5.56 35.19
N LEU A 545 -1.73 -5.07 35.83
CA LEU A 545 -1.42 -3.64 35.87
C LEU A 545 -0.43 -3.26 34.78
N TYR A 546 -0.72 -2.17 34.09
CA TYR A 546 0.21 -1.48 33.21
C TYR A 546 0.98 -0.39 33.96
N ARG A 547 2.28 -0.29 33.71
CA ARG A 547 3.14 0.81 34.16
C ARG A 547 4.10 1.26 33.06
N GLY A 548 3.80 2.41 32.47
CA GLY A 548 4.71 3.05 31.52
C GLY A 548 5.80 3.86 32.20
N VAL A 549 7.03 3.72 31.71
CA VAL A 549 8.22 4.46 32.16
C VAL A 549 8.91 5.09 30.95
N VAL A 550 9.60 6.22 31.14
CA VAL A 550 10.20 7.06 30.07
C VAL A 550 9.20 7.72 29.11
N SER A 551 8.25 6.99 28.55
CA SER A 551 7.11 7.49 27.78
C SER A 551 5.84 6.67 28.09
N ALA A 552 4.70 7.03 27.49
CA ALA A 552 3.41 6.35 27.72
C ALA A 552 3.11 6.09 29.21
N ILE A 553 3.35 7.09 30.07
CA ILE A 553 3.55 6.97 31.54
C ILE A 553 2.33 6.59 32.40
N GLY A 554 1.37 5.85 31.83
CA GLY A 554 0.20 5.31 32.52
C GLY A 554 0.57 4.43 33.73
N ASN A 555 -0.38 4.29 34.65
CA ASN A 555 -0.30 3.41 35.82
C ASN A 555 -1.72 3.03 36.24
N ALA A 556 -2.25 1.94 35.69
CA ALA A 556 -3.62 1.50 35.89
C ALA A 556 -3.79 0.04 35.46
N GLU A 557 -4.92 -0.55 35.79
CA GLU A 557 -5.40 -1.81 35.24
C GLU A 557 -5.35 -1.79 33.71
N LEU A 558 -5.02 -2.91 33.09
CA LEU A 558 -4.80 -2.98 31.64
C LEU A 558 -6.12 -2.84 30.88
N ASP A 559 -6.16 -1.82 30.01
CA ASP A 559 -7.21 -1.47 29.07
C ASP A 559 -6.56 -0.83 27.81
N PRO A 560 -7.32 -0.63 26.72
CA PRO A 560 -6.81 0.13 25.57
C PRO A 560 -6.55 1.60 25.93
N GLY A 561 -5.42 2.16 25.46
CA GLY A 561 -5.08 3.58 25.67
C GLY A 561 -3.69 3.85 26.26
N PHE A 562 -2.88 2.81 26.49
CA PHE A 562 -1.52 2.91 27.01
C PHE A 562 -0.44 3.08 25.94
N GLY A 563 -0.81 3.58 24.76
CA GLY A 563 0.09 3.88 23.65
C GLY A 563 0.74 5.27 23.73
N ALA A 564 1.13 5.78 22.57
CA ALA A 564 1.65 7.14 22.38
C ALA A 564 0.71 8.24 22.87
N ASN A 565 -0.61 7.99 22.91
CA ASN A 565 -1.62 8.83 23.52
C ASN A 565 -2.81 7.97 24.01
N GLY A 566 -3.77 8.58 24.71
CA GLY A 566 -4.95 7.87 25.27
C GLY A 566 -5.94 7.33 24.23
N SER A 567 -5.66 7.45 22.94
CA SER A 567 -6.44 6.86 21.85
C SER A 567 -5.60 5.88 21.01
N SER A 568 -4.43 5.48 21.51
CA SER A 568 -3.62 4.44 20.92
C SER A 568 -3.13 3.43 21.95
N PHE A 569 -2.72 2.27 21.48
CA PHE A 569 -2.15 1.18 22.29
C PHE A 569 -1.00 0.51 21.54
N GLY A 570 -0.21 -0.30 22.26
CA GLY A 570 0.88 -1.11 21.71
C GLY A 570 0.69 -2.60 21.98
N PRO A 571 1.78 -3.40 21.91
CA PRO A 571 1.69 -4.85 22.12
C PRO A 571 1.32 -5.22 23.56
N GLU A 572 1.33 -4.28 24.51
CA GLU A 572 0.96 -4.54 25.92
C GLU A 572 -0.46 -5.07 26.08
N LEU A 573 -1.38 -4.72 25.18
CA LEU A 573 -2.78 -5.13 25.29
C LEU A 573 -2.91 -6.64 25.05
N GLY A 574 -2.48 -7.12 23.87
CA GLY A 574 -2.48 -8.56 23.55
C GLY A 574 -1.61 -9.36 24.50
N PHE A 575 -0.38 -8.92 24.73
CA PHE A 575 0.56 -9.61 25.63
C PHE A 575 0.00 -9.73 27.05
N GLY A 576 -0.59 -8.64 27.57
CA GLY A 576 -1.12 -8.62 28.92
C GLY A 576 -2.36 -9.49 29.11
N HIS A 577 -3.23 -9.60 28.09
CA HIS A 577 -4.36 -10.52 28.14
C HIS A 577 -3.90 -11.98 28.21
N VAL A 578 -2.92 -12.38 27.40
CA VAL A 578 -2.34 -13.73 27.46
C VAL A 578 -1.67 -13.99 28.81
N MET A 579 -0.86 -13.06 29.31
CA MET A 579 -0.16 -13.24 30.58
C MET A 579 -1.08 -13.26 31.79
N GLY A 580 -2.14 -12.45 31.81
CA GLY A 580 -3.12 -12.53 32.88
C GLY A 580 -3.90 -13.84 32.84
N TYR A 581 -4.14 -14.43 31.66
CA TYR A 581 -4.78 -15.75 31.58
C TYR A 581 -3.85 -16.85 32.09
N HIS A 582 -2.56 -16.76 31.74
CA HIS A 582 -1.58 -17.78 32.09
C HIS A 582 -1.26 -17.83 33.61
N HIS A 583 -1.34 -16.70 34.32
CA HIS A 583 -0.96 -16.60 35.72
C HIS A 583 -2.16 -16.44 36.66
N ASP A 584 -2.18 -17.23 37.75
CA ASP A 584 -3.07 -16.99 38.89
C ASP A 584 -2.59 -15.79 39.74
N GLU A 585 -1.30 -15.44 39.64
CA GLU A 585 -0.70 -14.28 40.28
C GLU A 585 -1.01 -12.96 39.55
N PRO A 586 -1.06 -11.83 40.27
CA PRO A 586 -1.14 -10.53 39.60
C PRO A 586 0.06 -10.31 38.67
N VAL A 587 -0.21 -9.70 37.53
CA VAL A 587 0.80 -9.36 36.53
C VAL A 587 1.06 -7.85 36.55
N LEU A 588 2.32 -7.46 36.44
CA LEU A 588 2.74 -6.07 36.26
C LEU A 588 3.58 -5.94 34.98
N LEU A 589 3.04 -5.22 34.00
CA LEU A 589 3.74 -4.86 32.77
C LEU A 589 4.47 -3.53 32.97
N ILE A 590 5.80 -3.55 33.00
CA ILE A 590 6.60 -2.32 33.04
C ILE A 590 7.10 -2.02 31.64
N LYS A 591 6.52 -1.02 30.97
CA LYS A 591 6.84 -0.66 29.58
C LYS A 591 7.82 0.50 29.52
N SER A 592 9.05 0.22 29.11
CA SER A 592 10.14 1.17 28.94
C SER A 592 10.48 1.37 27.47
N SER A 593 9.84 2.34 26.84
CA SER A 593 9.98 2.58 25.40
C SER A 593 9.93 4.05 25.04
N ILE A 594 10.54 4.44 23.92
CA ILE A 594 10.47 5.77 23.32
C ILE A 594 10.82 5.70 21.84
N GLY A 595 10.14 6.49 21.01
CA GLY A 595 10.35 6.52 19.57
C GLY A 595 11.76 6.95 19.15
N ASN A 596 12.16 6.54 17.94
CA ASN A 596 13.41 6.94 17.27
C ASN A 596 14.68 6.56 18.09
N ARG A 597 14.80 5.29 18.47
CA ARG A 597 15.95 4.75 19.22
C ARG A 597 16.53 3.53 18.52
N SER A 598 17.85 3.55 18.29
CA SER A 598 18.61 2.46 17.69
C SER A 598 19.26 1.59 18.76
N LEU A 599 19.26 0.27 18.56
CA LEU A 599 20.00 -0.68 19.39
C LEU A 599 21.52 -0.50 19.23
N SER A 600 21.97 -0.14 18.04
CA SER A 600 23.40 0.06 17.74
C SER A 600 23.98 1.38 18.25
N TRP A 601 23.16 2.25 18.84
CA TRP A 601 23.61 3.54 19.37
C TRP A 601 22.92 3.92 20.68
N ASP A 602 21.60 4.12 20.66
CA ASP A 602 20.88 4.67 21.81
C ASP A 602 20.71 3.63 22.92
N CYS A 603 20.30 2.42 22.55
CA CYS A 603 20.08 1.29 23.46
C CYS A 603 21.28 0.33 23.48
N LEU A 604 22.46 0.78 23.02
CA LEU A 604 23.65 -0.05 22.98
C LEU A 604 24.02 -0.50 24.40
N PRO A 605 24.06 -1.81 24.70
CA PRO A 605 24.25 -2.29 26.06
C PRO A 605 25.70 -2.11 26.56
N PRO A 606 25.93 -2.11 27.88
CA PRO A 606 27.26 -2.14 28.49
C PRO A 606 28.19 -3.18 27.86
N GLY A 607 29.50 -2.92 27.90
CA GLY A 607 30.50 -3.83 27.32
C GLY A 607 30.65 -3.78 25.80
N SER A 608 29.72 -3.15 25.07
CA SER A 608 29.80 -3.02 23.60
C SER A 608 31.03 -2.22 23.14
N PRO A 609 31.95 -2.80 22.34
CA PRO A 609 33.20 -2.14 21.96
C PRO A 609 33.02 -1.18 20.77
N SER A 610 33.91 -0.19 20.69
CA SER A 610 34.09 0.64 19.48
C SER A 610 34.57 -0.20 18.31
N PHE A 611 34.27 0.22 17.08
CA PHE A 611 34.76 -0.46 15.88
C PHE A 611 35.02 0.51 14.72
N ASP A 612 35.95 0.17 13.83
CA ASP A 612 36.28 0.98 12.66
C ASP A 612 35.47 0.54 11.43
N TYR A 613 34.84 1.49 10.73
CA TYR A 613 34.11 1.28 9.49
C TYR A 613 34.17 2.51 8.59
N ASN A 614 34.48 2.32 7.29
CA ASN A 614 34.57 3.38 6.28
C ASN A 614 35.38 4.63 6.70
N GLY A 615 36.50 4.41 7.41
CA GLY A 615 37.39 5.48 7.85
C GLY A 615 36.94 6.22 9.10
N ASN A 616 35.86 5.78 9.76
CA ASN A 616 35.41 6.27 11.06
C ASN A 616 35.44 5.16 12.12
N THR A 617 35.80 5.49 13.35
CA THR A 617 35.54 4.68 14.55
C THR A 617 34.14 5.01 15.06
N TYR A 618 33.25 4.03 15.10
CA TYR A 618 31.94 4.11 15.74
C TYR A 618 32.08 3.83 17.23
N ALA A 619 31.32 4.56 18.04
CA ALA A 619 31.45 4.50 19.49
C ALA A 619 30.97 3.16 20.06
N GLY A 620 31.71 2.68 21.05
CA GLY A 620 31.23 1.67 21.99
C GLY A 620 30.44 2.31 23.12
N TYR A 621 29.89 1.49 24.02
CA TYR A 621 29.11 1.95 25.16
C TYR A 621 29.84 3.03 25.97
N GLY A 622 29.12 4.08 26.34
CA GLY A 622 29.61 5.22 27.11
C GLY A 622 30.52 6.19 26.34
N GLN A 623 30.65 6.04 25.02
CA GLN A 623 31.47 6.93 24.19
C GLN A 623 30.62 7.91 23.38
N SER A 624 31.25 9.02 22.95
CA SER A 624 30.62 10.09 22.17
C SER A 624 31.63 10.77 21.24
N PRO A 625 31.22 11.26 20.06
CA PRO A 625 29.88 11.15 19.46
C PRO A 625 29.65 9.76 18.83
N ASN A 626 28.56 9.57 18.05
CA ASN A 626 28.25 8.31 17.35
C ASN A 626 29.45 7.74 16.56
N SER A 627 30.22 8.60 15.91
CA SER A 627 31.50 8.20 15.31
C SER A 627 32.48 9.37 15.14
N TRP A 628 33.77 9.06 15.02
CA TRP A 628 34.85 10.00 14.71
C TRP A 628 35.85 9.40 13.70
N PRO A 629 36.69 10.19 13.02
CA PRO A 629 37.68 9.65 12.08
C PRO A 629 38.65 8.67 12.75
N VAL A 630 39.02 7.60 12.05
CA VAL A 630 39.98 6.59 12.55
C VAL A 630 41.29 7.26 12.99
N GLY A 631 41.76 6.90 14.19
CA GLY A 631 42.92 7.52 14.83
C GLY A 631 42.62 8.83 15.58
N GLY A 632 41.37 9.29 15.54
CA GLY A 632 40.84 10.35 16.42
C GLY A 632 40.58 9.85 17.85
N SER A 633 39.89 10.66 18.64
CA SER A 633 39.49 10.32 20.01
C SER A 633 38.06 10.80 20.29
N PRO A 634 37.34 10.16 21.23
CA PRO A 634 36.05 10.64 21.72
C PRO A 634 36.12 12.11 22.18
N SER A 635 34.99 12.82 22.11
CA SER A 635 34.85 14.24 22.47
C SER A 635 33.73 14.46 23.50
N PRO A 636 33.45 15.70 23.99
CA PRO A 636 32.45 15.93 25.06
C PRO A 636 31.07 15.36 24.73
N PHE A 637 30.37 14.84 25.74
CA PHE A 637 29.10 14.12 25.61
C PHE A 637 27.90 15.08 25.67
N VAL A 638 27.16 15.20 24.57
CA VAL A 638 25.76 15.71 24.59
C VAL A 638 24.79 14.52 24.73
N TRP A 639 25.12 13.43 24.05
CA TRP A 639 24.51 12.10 24.09
C TRP A 639 25.64 11.07 23.94
N TYR A 640 25.46 9.85 24.44
CA TYR A 640 26.47 8.79 24.35
C TYR A 640 25.83 7.44 23.96
N ALA A 641 26.66 6.52 23.46
CA ALA A 641 26.22 5.17 23.11
C ALA A 641 25.71 4.43 24.36
N GLY A 642 24.45 4.01 24.37
CA GLY A 642 23.80 3.35 25.51
C GLY A 642 23.03 4.27 26.44
N LYS A 643 22.95 5.58 26.16
CA LYS A 643 22.20 6.52 27.03
C LYS A 643 20.75 6.10 27.28
N GLN A 644 20.09 5.55 26.26
CA GLN A 644 18.70 5.11 26.39
C GLN A 644 18.58 3.77 27.10
N TYR A 645 19.56 2.87 26.93
CA TYR A 645 19.66 1.65 27.72
C TYR A 645 19.69 2.00 29.22
N ASP A 646 20.55 2.94 29.59
CA ASP A 646 20.69 3.41 30.97
C ASP A 646 19.38 3.99 31.49
N ASP A 647 18.76 4.87 30.71
CA ASP A 647 17.49 5.49 31.06
C ASP A 647 16.33 4.49 31.17
N TYR A 648 16.39 3.34 30.49
CA TYR A 648 15.38 2.29 30.60
C TYR A 648 15.58 1.42 31.83
N PHE A 649 16.81 0.99 32.08
CA PHE A 649 17.03 -0.17 32.94
C PHE A 649 17.81 0.11 34.22
N LEU A 650 18.75 1.06 34.20
CA LEU A 650 19.78 1.10 35.24
C LEU A 650 19.40 2.05 36.38
N ASP A 651 19.81 1.69 37.60
CA ASP A 651 19.94 2.65 38.69
C ASP A 651 20.90 3.78 38.28
N GLU A 652 20.66 5.00 38.76
CA GLU A 652 21.49 6.17 38.47
C GLU A 652 22.99 5.93 38.77
N ALA A 653 23.30 5.15 39.80
CA ALA A 653 24.67 4.83 40.19
C ALA A 653 25.39 3.88 39.22
N ASP A 654 24.64 3.16 38.37
CA ASP A 654 25.15 2.11 37.47
C ASP A 654 25.27 2.58 36.00
N MET A 655 24.77 3.79 35.68
CA MET A 655 24.77 4.35 34.32
C MET A 655 26.18 4.67 33.78
N GLY A 656 26.30 4.80 32.45
CA GLY A 656 27.46 5.26 31.70
C GLY A 656 27.93 6.67 32.07
N PRO A 657 28.80 7.32 31.27
CA PRO A 657 29.57 8.51 31.69
C PRO A 657 28.73 9.56 32.43
N PRO A 658 29.30 10.12 33.50
CA PRO A 658 28.82 9.94 34.85
C PRO A 658 27.52 10.67 35.14
N ALA A 659 26.81 10.18 36.16
CA ALA A 659 25.95 11.00 37.02
C ALA A 659 26.67 12.30 37.42
N TRP A 660 25.91 13.31 37.84
CA TRP A 660 26.46 14.63 38.10
C TRP A 660 27.79 14.62 38.87
N ALA A 661 28.80 15.32 38.34
CA ALA A 661 30.13 15.43 38.93
C ALA A 661 30.50 16.91 39.11
N ASP A 662 31.11 17.25 40.25
CA ASP A 662 31.62 18.60 40.53
C ASP A 662 32.86 18.92 39.68
N ALA A 663 33.13 20.21 39.43
CA ALA A 663 34.27 20.72 38.67
C ALA A 663 34.46 20.10 37.26
N THR A 664 33.35 19.76 36.60
CA THR A 664 33.29 19.13 35.28
C THR A 664 32.67 20.08 34.26
N ASP A 665 33.25 20.17 33.06
CA ASP A 665 32.70 21.00 31.98
C ASP A 665 31.54 20.28 31.29
N TYR A 666 30.34 20.82 31.43
CA TYR A 666 29.12 20.33 30.80
C TYR A 666 28.79 21.19 29.57
N PRO A 667 28.77 20.61 28.36
CA PRO A 667 28.39 21.36 27.16
C PRO A 667 26.88 21.70 27.18
N GLN A 668 26.48 22.67 26.37
CA GLN A 668 25.07 22.94 26.16
C GLN A 668 24.35 21.69 25.63
N ASN A 669 23.14 21.44 26.13
CA ASN A 669 22.26 20.31 25.80
C ASN A 669 22.72 18.92 26.29
N CYS A 670 23.80 18.80 27.07
CA CYS A 670 24.12 17.50 27.66
C CYS A 670 23.05 17.07 28.67
N GLN A 671 22.80 15.77 28.73
CA GLN A 671 21.86 15.19 29.68
C GLN A 671 22.61 14.52 30.83
N VAL A 672 22.16 14.79 32.05
CA VAL A 672 22.71 14.21 33.29
C VAL A 672 21.55 13.78 34.17
N ARG A 673 21.63 12.60 34.77
CA ARG A 673 20.71 12.18 35.83
C ARG A 673 21.33 12.50 37.19
N HIS A 674 20.56 13.12 38.08
CA HIS A 674 20.96 13.45 39.44
C HIS A 674 19.76 13.35 40.41
N ASN A 675 19.87 12.50 41.43
CA ASN A 675 18.82 12.24 42.43
C ASN A 675 17.46 11.84 41.81
N GLY A 676 17.47 10.91 40.85
CA GLY A 676 16.27 10.36 40.21
C GLY A 676 15.62 11.32 39.20
N VAL A 677 16.30 12.39 38.81
CA VAL A 677 15.78 13.39 37.86
C VAL A 677 16.79 13.62 36.74
N VAL A 678 16.33 13.64 35.49
CA VAL A 678 17.17 13.97 34.34
C VAL A 678 17.18 15.49 34.14
N TYR A 679 18.34 16.04 33.83
CA TYR A 679 18.55 17.45 33.59
C TYR A 679 19.26 17.66 32.26
N ILE A 680 18.81 18.67 31.52
CA ILE A 680 19.42 19.07 30.25
C ILE A 680 20.09 20.43 30.44
N SER A 681 21.39 20.50 30.18
CA SER A 681 22.16 21.74 30.30
C SER A 681 21.68 22.81 29.32
N ARG A 682 21.41 24.03 29.79
CA ARG A 682 20.90 25.16 29.00
C ARG A 682 22.01 25.92 28.29
N ASP A 683 23.21 25.90 28.85
CA ASP A 683 24.40 26.59 28.39
C ASP A 683 25.66 25.83 28.83
N ALA A 684 26.74 25.97 28.07
CA ALA A 684 28.00 25.34 28.46
C ALA A 684 28.53 25.97 29.76
N HIS A 685 28.76 25.15 30.78
CA HIS A 685 29.19 25.62 32.10
C HIS A 685 30.06 24.58 32.82
N THR A 686 30.94 25.03 33.72
CA THR A 686 31.64 24.15 34.66
C THR A 686 30.74 23.92 35.88
N SER A 687 30.53 22.67 36.25
CA SER A 687 29.74 22.31 37.44
C SER A 687 30.43 22.75 38.74
N GLY A 688 29.59 23.04 39.73
CA GLY A 688 29.94 23.57 41.04
C GLY A 688 28.78 23.34 42.01
N ALA A 689 29.02 23.42 43.32
CA ALA A 689 27.94 23.36 44.32
C ALA A 689 26.79 24.39 44.10
N ALA A 690 27.07 25.50 43.42
CA ALA A 690 26.05 26.48 43.05
C ALA A 690 25.23 26.08 41.81
N SER A 691 25.82 25.36 40.85
CA SER A 691 25.18 24.90 39.61
C SER A 691 24.74 23.44 39.65
N GLU A 692 24.80 22.79 40.81
CA GLU A 692 24.33 21.42 41.03
C GLU A 692 22.86 21.26 40.58
N PRO A 693 22.53 20.28 39.71
CA PRO A 693 21.17 19.99 39.27
C PRO A 693 20.22 19.73 40.45
N GLY A 694 19.03 20.34 40.45
CA GLY A 694 18.01 20.19 41.50
C GLY A 694 18.33 20.81 42.88
N VAL A 695 19.60 21.04 43.22
CA VAL A 695 20.03 21.42 44.58
C VAL A 695 20.68 22.80 44.62
N GLY A 696 21.49 23.15 43.62
CA GLY A 696 22.27 24.38 43.59
C GLY A 696 21.44 25.64 43.39
N ALA A 697 21.85 26.76 44.00
CA ALA A 697 21.14 28.04 43.88
C ALA A 697 21.06 28.61 42.45
N GLN A 698 21.90 28.14 41.52
CA GLN A 698 21.92 28.47 40.09
C GLN A 698 21.42 27.32 39.22
N SER A 699 20.84 26.26 39.80
CA SER A 699 20.41 25.07 39.06
C SER A 699 19.46 25.42 37.91
N SER A 700 18.38 26.16 38.17
CA SER A 700 17.41 26.58 37.15
C SER A 700 17.98 27.56 36.10
N THR A 701 19.15 28.14 36.35
CA THR A 701 19.85 28.96 35.36
C THR A 701 20.49 28.07 34.30
N HIS A 702 21.14 26.98 34.75
CA HIS A 702 21.98 26.13 33.91
C HIS A 702 21.30 24.83 33.46
N TRP A 703 20.18 24.42 34.07
CA TRP A 703 19.53 23.14 33.80
C TRP A 703 18.03 23.29 33.53
N ASN A 704 17.55 22.59 32.51
CA ASN A 704 16.15 22.24 32.33
C ASN A 704 15.87 20.92 33.05
N VAL A 705 14.72 20.79 33.69
CA VAL A 705 14.30 19.57 34.39
C VAL A 705 13.51 18.67 33.45
N TYR A 706 13.88 17.40 33.37
CA TYR A 706 13.19 16.33 32.65
C TYR A 706 13.00 15.17 33.62
N SER A 707 11.78 14.94 34.08
CA SER A 707 11.50 13.89 35.05
C SER A 707 10.89 12.70 34.32
N PHE A 708 11.62 11.59 34.27
CA PHE A 708 11.07 10.28 33.95
C PHE A 708 11.73 9.26 34.89
N PHE A 709 10.90 8.40 35.47
CA PHE A 709 11.35 7.21 36.20
C PHE A 709 11.56 6.07 35.19
N ASN A 710 12.32 5.06 35.59
CA ASN A 710 12.66 3.89 34.80
C ASN A 710 12.29 2.60 35.52
N VAL A 711 12.61 1.45 34.92
CA VAL A 711 12.23 0.14 35.47
C VAL A 711 12.79 -0.07 36.87
N THR A 712 14.07 0.27 37.10
CA THR A 712 14.72 0.08 38.41
C THR A 712 14.13 0.98 39.48
N ASP A 713 13.77 2.23 39.17
CA ASP A 713 13.09 3.10 40.13
C ASP A 713 11.76 2.49 40.62
N ILE A 714 11.00 1.84 39.73
CA ILE A 714 9.74 1.18 40.08
C ILE A 714 9.99 -0.03 40.97
N LEU A 715 10.97 -0.86 40.64
CA LEU A 715 11.24 -2.09 41.37
C LEU A 715 11.87 -1.85 42.75
N ASP A 716 12.81 -0.91 42.86
CA ASP A 716 13.39 -0.54 44.17
C ASP A 716 12.34 0.06 45.12
N ASN A 717 11.35 0.76 44.56
CA ASN A 717 10.26 1.38 45.31
C ASN A 717 8.96 0.58 45.24
N PHE A 718 9.01 -0.70 44.86
CA PHE A 718 7.83 -1.52 44.55
C PHE A 718 6.76 -1.47 45.65
N GLY A 719 7.15 -1.64 46.92
CA GLY A 719 6.20 -1.62 48.04
C GLY A 719 5.56 -0.26 48.31
N SER A 720 6.17 0.84 47.86
CA SER A 720 5.56 2.17 47.90
C SER A 720 4.77 2.52 46.64
N GLU A 721 5.19 2.05 45.47
CA GLU A 721 4.46 2.22 44.20
C GLU A 721 3.18 1.37 44.19
N TYR A 722 3.25 0.15 44.76
CA TYR A 722 2.15 -0.81 44.84
C TYR A 722 1.89 -1.28 46.28
N PRO A 723 1.36 -0.42 47.17
CA PRO A 723 1.12 -0.76 48.57
C PRO A 723 0.24 -1.99 48.78
N GLN A 724 -0.66 -2.27 47.83
CA GLN A 724 -1.53 -3.45 47.84
C GLN A 724 -0.75 -4.77 47.73
N TRP A 725 0.42 -4.76 47.08
CA TRP A 725 1.27 -5.93 46.86
C TRP A 725 2.60 -5.86 47.63
N ALA A 726 2.78 -4.85 48.49
CA ALA A 726 4.02 -4.65 49.24
C ALA A 726 4.44 -5.88 50.08
N ALA A 727 3.48 -6.68 50.53
CA ALA A 727 3.74 -7.91 51.29
C ALA A 727 4.06 -9.13 50.40
N GLN A 728 3.59 -9.14 49.15
CA GLN A 728 3.84 -10.19 48.16
C GLN A 728 5.23 -10.03 47.54
N GLY A 729 5.66 -8.78 47.31
CA GLY A 729 6.85 -8.50 46.52
C GLY A 729 6.61 -8.78 45.03
N PHE A 730 7.70 -8.92 44.28
CA PHE A 730 7.66 -9.17 42.84
C PHE A 730 8.61 -10.29 42.42
N GLU A 731 8.42 -10.82 41.22
CA GLU A 731 9.34 -11.70 40.52
C GLU A 731 9.42 -11.25 39.05
N ILE A 732 10.62 -10.95 38.56
CA ILE A 732 10.87 -10.67 37.15
C ILE A 732 10.74 -12.00 36.39
N ALA A 733 9.62 -12.15 35.68
CA ALA A 733 9.18 -13.37 35.04
C ALA A 733 9.56 -13.44 33.56
N GLY A 734 9.88 -12.31 32.93
CA GLY A 734 10.37 -12.29 31.56
C GLY A 734 10.57 -10.89 30.98
N PHE A 735 11.08 -10.86 29.75
CA PHE A 735 11.39 -9.66 28.98
C PHE A 735 10.74 -9.71 27.60
N VAL A 736 10.32 -8.56 27.10
CA VAL A 736 9.68 -8.42 25.78
C VAL A 736 10.40 -7.32 25.00
N TRP A 737 10.82 -7.60 23.77
CA TRP A 737 11.54 -6.65 22.93
C TRP A 737 10.86 -6.43 21.58
N TRP A 738 10.61 -5.16 21.23
CA TRP A 738 10.19 -4.78 19.87
C TRP A 738 10.86 -3.49 19.39
N GLN A 739 11.92 -3.67 18.61
CA GLN A 739 12.73 -2.59 18.06
C GLN A 739 13.44 -3.10 16.81
N GLY A 740 13.88 -2.20 15.93
CA GLY A 740 14.76 -2.56 14.81
C GLY A 740 14.75 -1.51 13.70
N HIS A 741 13.59 -0.92 13.43
CA HIS A 741 13.39 0.09 12.38
C HIS A 741 14.50 1.15 12.33
N LYS A 742 14.88 1.71 13.48
CA LYS A 742 15.87 2.80 13.52
C LYS A 742 17.29 2.36 13.13
N ASP A 743 17.63 1.09 13.33
CA ASP A 743 18.91 0.51 12.91
C ASP A 743 18.95 0.25 11.40
N GLY A 744 17.79 0.28 10.73
CA GLY A 744 17.68 -0.02 9.31
C GLY A 744 18.05 1.15 8.39
N GLY A 745 17.91 2.39 8.86
CA GLY A 745 18.06 3.58 8.02
C GLY A 745 16.83 3.83 7.12
N GLU A 746 17.03 4.52 5.98
CA GLU A 746 16.00 4.59 4.92
C GLU A 746 15.75 3.18 4.36
N GLN A 747 14.52 2.69 4.48
CA GLN A 747 14.09 1.43 3.86
C GLN A 747 14.27 1.53 2.34
N GLY A 748 14.90 0.53 1.72
CA GLY A 748 15.07 0.47 0.25
C GLY A 748 16.46 0.79 -0.30
N SER A 749 17.50 0.95 0.53
CA SER A 749 18.88 1.24 0.06
C SER A 749 19.56 0.11 -0.75
N GLY A 750 18.92 -1.05 -0.92
CA GLY A 750 19.47 -2.22 -1.63
C GLY A 750 20.71 -2.85 -1.00
N THR A 751 21.24 -2.29 0.10
CA THR A 751 22.39 -2.81 0.85
C THR A 751 22.28 -2.39 2.30
N ALA A 752 22.46 -3.35 3.21
CA ALA A 752 22.36 -3.13 4.65
C ALA A 752 23.36 -2.09 5.16
N GLY A 753 22.85 -1.14 5.94
CA GLY A 753 23.66 -0.17 6.68
C GLY A 753 24.49 -0.83 7.78
N ILE A 754 25.50 -0.11 8.28
CA ILE A 754 26.42 -0.64 9.30
C ILE A 754 25.75 -0.99 10.64
N HIS A 755 24.63 -0.34 10.96
CA HIS A 755 23.87 -0.65 12.18
C HIS A 755 23.06 -1.94 11.99
N ALA A 756 22.37 -2.09 10.86
CA ALA A 756 21.64 -3.31 10.50
C ALA A 756 22.55 -4.55 10.47
N THR A 757 23.75 -4.46 9.87
CA THR A 757 24.69 -5.61 9.80
C THR A 757 25.31 -6.03 11.12
N ARG A 758 25.09 -5.26 12.20
CA ARG A 758 25.56 -5.57 13.55
C ARG A 758 24.41 -5.84 14.52
N TYR A 759 23.17 -5.85 14.02
CA TYR A 759 21.97 -5.91 14.85
C TYR A 759 21.94 -7.17 15.70
N GLU A 760 22.14 -8.35 15.09
CA GLU A 760 22.20 -9.65 15.77
C GLU A 760 23.16 -9.64 16.97
N GLY A 761 24.44 -9.33 16.73
CA GLY A 761 25.43 -9.32 17.79
C GLY A 761 25.15 -8.29 18.90
N ASN A 762 24.54 -7.15 18.56
CA ASN A 762 24.11 -6.17 19.56
C ASN A 762 22.90 -6.67 20.36
N LEU A 763 21.97 -7.40 19.73
CA LEU A 763 20.78 -7.97 20.37
C LEU A 763 21.17 -9.12 21.31
N VAL A 764 22.09 -10.00 20.91
CA VAL A 764 22.68 -11.03 21.76
C VAL A 764 23.31 -10.38 23.00
N ASN A 765 24.12 -9.32 22.82
CA ASN A 765 24.72 -8.63 23.96
C ASN A 765 23.66 -7.96 24.85
N PHE A 766 22.62 -7.40 24.25
CA PHE A 766 21.53 -6.74 24.97
C PHE A 766 20.76 -7.72 25.87
N ILE A 767 20.38 -8.88 25.34
CA ILE A 767 19.67 -9.93 26.06
C ILE A 767 20.49 -10.38 27.28
N ASN A 768 21.79 -10.63 27.08
CA ASN A 768 22.67 -11.06 28.16
C ASN A 768 22.85 -9.98 29.23
N GLU A 769 23.18 -8.75 28.84
CA GLU A 769 23.48 -7.66 29.78
C GLU A 769 22.25 -7.22 30.61
N VAL A 770 21.05 -7.22 30.02
CA VAL A 770 19.83 -6.85 30.76
C VAL A 770 19.44 -7.94 31.77
N ARG A 771 19.56 -9.22 31.39
CA ARG A 771 19.36 -10.35 32.31
C ARG A 771 20.36 -10.31 33.45
N ASP A 772 21.65 -10.22 33.12
CA ASP A 772 22.74 -10.18 34.09
C ASP A 772 22.56 -9.01 35.08
N TYR A 773 22.15 -7.83 34.61
CA TYR A 773 21.91 -6.69 35.50
C TYR A 773 20.83 -6.99 36.54
N TYR A 774 19.66 -7.45 36.11
CA TYR A 774 18.53 -7.70 36.99
C TYR A 774 18.70 -8.93 37.88
N GLU A 775 19.39 -9.97 37.42
CA GLU A 775 19.78 -11.12 38.25
C GLU A 775 20.74 -10.70 39.36
N ASN A 776 21.72 -9.84 39.06
CA ASN A 776 22.68 -9.38 40.05
C ASN A 776 22.05 -8.40 41.06
N ARG A 777 21.14 -7.53 40.62
CA ARG A 777 20.47 -6.55 41.49
C ARG A 777 19.40 -7.19 42.36
N TYR A 778 18.61 -8.10 41.80
CA TYR A 778 17.47 -8.73 42.48
C TYR A 778 17.58 -10.27 42.50
N PRO A 779 18.64 -10.86 43.09
CA PRO A 779 18.91 -12.30 42.99
C PRO A 779 17.84 -13.20 43.65
N ALA A 780 16.93 -12.62 44.45
CA ALA A 780 15.81 -13.33 45.07
C ALA A 780 14.46 -13.09 44.36
N ASN A 781 14.42 -12.22 43.35
CA ASN A 781 13.21 -11.75 42.67
C ASN A 781 13.36 -11.82 41.15
N THR A 782 14.29 -12.63 40.64
CA THR A 782 14.53 -12.81 39.20
C THR A 782 14.63 -14.30 38.90
N VAL A 783 13.97 -14.73 37.82
CA VAL A 783 14.16 -16.06 37.26
C VAL A 783 15.52 -16.10 36.56
N ALA A 784 16.38 -17.05 36.89
CA ALA A 784 17.67 -17.20 36.21
C ALA A 784 17.44 -17.50 34.73
N ASN A 785 18.11 -16.77 33.84
CA ASN A 785 17.86 -16.74 32.40
C ASN A 785 16.37 -16.49 32.07
N ALA A 786 15.72 -15.56 32.78
CA ALA A 786 14.29 -15.27 32.62
C ALA A 786 13.89 -15.20 31.14
N PRO A 787 12.80 -15.88 30.72
CA PRO A 787 12.31 -15.91 29.35
C PRO A 787 12.33 -14.56 28.64
N PHE A 788 12.72 -14.56 27.37
CA PHE A 788 12.86 -13.34 26.57
C PHE A 788 12.23 -13.56 25.20
N VAL A 789 11.27 -12.72 24.84
CA VAL A 789 10.59 -12.79 23.54
C VAL A 789 10.90 -11.57 22.69
N VAL A 790 11.15 -11.79 21.40
CA VAL A 790 11.52 -10.76 20.42
C VAL A 790 10.50 -10.74 19.29
N ALA A 791 9.91 -9.58 19.00
CA ALA A 791 9.12 -9.38 17.79
C ALA A 791 10.02 -8.86 16.66
N THR A 792 9.86 -9.41 15.46
CA THR A 792 10.55 -8.90 14.27
C THR A 792 10.03 -7.52 13.84
N CYS A 793 10.75 -6.85 12.95
CA CYS A 793 10.23 -5.67 12.24
C CYS A 793 9.59 -6.11 10.91
N GLY A 794 8.30 -6.45 10.90
CA GLY A 794 7.56 -6.98 9.76
C GLY A 794 7.02 -5.97 8.74
N PHE A 795 7.68 -4.83 8.51
CA PHE A 795 7.15 -3.77 7.63
C PHE A 795 6.92 -4.20 6.18
N GLY A 796 5.75 -3.90 5.62
CA GLY A 796 5.39 -4.27 4.24
C GLY A 796 5.28 -5.77 4.01
N GLY A 797 5.05 -6.57 5.05
CA GLY A 797 4.96 -8.03 4.99
C GLY A 797 6.25 -8.74 4.53
N GLY A 798 7.36 -8.01 4.38
CA GLY A 798 8.60 -8.55 3.80
C GLY A 798 8.63 -8.66 2.27
N ALA A 799 7.49 -8.47 1.58
CA ALA A 799 7.35 -8.74 0.14
C ALA A 799 8.26 -7.86 -0.75
N THR A 800 8.60 -6.66 -0.30
CA THR A 800 9.40 -5.69 -1.06
C THR A 800 10.89 -5.70 -0.69
N TRP A 801 11.30 -6.55 0.26
CA TRP A 801 12.66 -6.54 0.75
C TRP A 801 13.59 -7.28 -0.20
N SER A 802 14.72 -6.66 -0.52
CA SER A 802 15.80 -7.34 -1.25
C SER A 802 16.70 -8.10 -0.27
N PRO A 803 17.19 -9.31 -0.61
CA PRO A 803 18.22 -9.98 0.15
C PRO A 803 19.44 -9.07 0.39
N GLY A 804 19.94 -9.04 1.62
CA GLY A 804 21.04 -8.18 2.05
C GLY A 804 20.68 -6.70 2.24
N SER A 805 19.40 -6.34 2.16
CA SER A 805 18.92 -5.00 2.57
C SER A 805 18.97 -4.82 4.09
N SER A 806 18.83 -3.59 4.57
CA SER A 806 18.79 -3.34 6.02
C SER A 806 17.61 -4.01 6.72
N ALA A 807 16.44 -4.06 6.07
CA ALA A 807 15.25 -4.71 6.65
C ALA A 807 15.48 -6.21 6.80
N ASP A 808 16.01 -6.84 5.75
CA ASP A 808 16.43 -8.24 5.73
C ASP A 808 17.48 -8.56 6.81
N ALA A 809 18.53 -7.75 6.93
CA ALA A 809 19.57 -7.95 7.95
C ALA A 809 19.07 -7.81 9.39
N ILE A 810 18.12 -6.89 9.64
CA ILE A 810 17.52 -6.73 10.98
C ILE A 810 16.62 -7.92 11.30
N TRP A 811 15.75 -8.31 10.36
CA TRP A 811 14.86 -9.44 10.53
C TRP A 811 15.65 -10.73 10.79
N ASN A 812 16.68 -11.00 9.99
CA ASN A 812 17.57 -12.15 10.19
C ASN A 812 18.21 -12.14 11.59
N GLY A 813 18.72 -10.99 12.04
CA GLY A 813 19.30 -10.87 13.38
C GLY A 813 18.28 -11.00 14.52
N GLN A 814 17.01 -10.67 14.29
CA GLN A 814 15.92 -10.88 15.25
C GLN A 814 15.51 -12.35 15.29
N MET A 815 15.42 -13.03 14.16
CA MET A 815 15.09 -14.46 14.13
C MET A 815 16.22 -15.33 14.68
N ALA A 816 17.47 -14.99 14.39
CA ALA A 816 18.64 -15.76 14.83
C ALA A 816 18.67 -15.97 16.35
N VAL A 817 18.36 -14.95 17.16
CA VAL A 817 18.42 -15.09 18.64
C VAL A 817 17.36 -16.04 19.22
N GLY A 818 16.31 -16.35 18.47
CA GLY A 818 15.31 -17.35 18.83
C GLY A 818 15.61 -18.74 18.27
N ASP A 819 16.63 -18.90 17.41
CA ASP A 819 17.03 -20.16 16.80
C ASP A 819 18.12 -20.86 17.65
N PRO A 820 17.81 -22.00 18.31
CA PRO A 820 18.77 -22.75 19.13
C PRO A 820 19.99 -23.29 18.35
N ALA A 821 19.89 -23.45 17.03
CA ALA A 821 21.01 -23.88 16.20
C ALA A 821 22.05 -22.76 16.01
N GLN A 822 21.60 -21.50 15.95
CA GLN A 822 22.46 -20.33 15.83
C GLN A 822 22.94 -19.82 17.19
N HIS A 823 22.04 -19.75 18.17
CA HIS A 823 22.32 -19.31 19.55
C HIS A 823 21.94 -20.39 20.58
N PRO A 824 22.73 -21.47 20.71
CA PRO A 824 22.45 -22.56 21.65
C PRO A 824 22.43 -22.11 23.12
N GLU A 825 23.10 -21.00 23.45
CA GLU A 825 23.03 -20.37 24.78
C GLU A 825 21.63 -19.86 25.15
N PHE A 826 20.75 -19.67 24.16
CA PHE A 826 19.40 -19.15 24.32
C PHE A 826 18.31 -20.22 24.22
N ALA A 827 18.67 -21.46 23.90
CA ALA A 827 17.75 -22.59 23.76
C ALA A 827 16.80 -22.72 24.96
N GLY A 828 15.49 -22.72 24.70
CA GLY A 828 14.45 -22.83 25.73
C GLY A 828 14.31 -21.60 26.64
N THR A 829 14.98 -20.49 26.33
CA THR A 829 14.89 -19.24 27.12
C THR A 829 14.66 -18.00 26.27
N VAL A 830 14.90 -18.04 24.96
CA VAL A 830 14.60 -16.94 24.03
C VAL A 830 13.77 -17.48 22.88
N ALA A 831 12.75 -16.73 22.46
CA ALA A 831 11.94 -17.02 21.28
C ALA A 831 11.77 -15.75 20.45
N SER A 832 11.70 -15.92 19.13
CA SER A 832 11.47 -14.84 18.17
C SER A 832 10.18 -15.08 17.41
N VAL A 833 9.33 -14.05 17.38
CA VAL A 833 8.03 -14.06 16.70
C VAL A 833 8.16 -13.31 15.39
N ASP A 834 7.90 -13.99 14.27
CA ASP A 834 7.88 -13.36 12.96
C ASP A 834 6.57 -12.60 12.72
N THR A 835 6.66 -11.27 12.77
CA THR A 835 5.52 -10.36 12.63
C THR A 835 5.17 -10.00 11.18
N ARG A 836 5.86 -10.56 10.18
CA ARG A 836 5.58 -10.23 8.77
C ARG A 836 4.13 -10.54 8.36
N GLY A 837 3.59 -11.67 8.82
CA GLY A 837 2.19 -12.05 8.57
C GLY A 837 1.14 -11.13 9.23
N TYR A 838 1.56 -10.32 10.20
CA TYR A 838 0.65 -9.39 10.91
C TYR A 838 0.59 -8.01 10.24
N TRP A 839 1.30 -7.80 9.14
CA TRP A 839 1.22 -6.55 8.38
C TRP A 839 -0.17 -6.36 7.78
N ARG A 840 -0.72 -5.15 7.88
CA ARG A 840 -1.94 -4.73 7.21
C ARG A 840 -1.67 -3.50 6.37
N ASP A 841 -2.10 -3.54 5.10
CA ASP A 841 -1.83 -2.46 4.14
C ASP A 841 -2.64 -1.20 4.43
N SER A 842 -2.22 -0.10 3.82
CA SER A 842 -2.82 1.21 4.09
C SER A 842 -4.27 1.33 3.63
N SER A 843 -4.74 0.47 2.71
CA SER A 843 -6.14 0.41 2.25
C SER A 843 -7.08 -0.05 3.35
N VAL A 844 -6.63 -0.98 4.20
CA VAL A 844 -7.39 -1.58 5.31
C VAL A 844 -6.91 -1.05 6.67
N SER A 845 -6.36 0.17 6.70
CA SER A 845 -5.77 0.74 7.91
C SER A 845 -6.12 2.21 8.11
N PRO A 846 -6.01 2.75 9.35
CA PRO A 846 -6.42 4.13 9.63
C PRO A 846 -5.51 5.22 9.03
N SER A 847 -4.35 4.85 8.48
CA SER A 847 -3.40 5.77 7.83
C SER A 847 -2.38 5.03 6.96
N GLY A 848 -1.61 5.75 6.13
CA GLY A 848 -0.46 5.20 5.38
C GLY A 848 0.89 5.29 6.11
N GLN A 849 0.92 5.37 7.44
CA GLN A 849 2.17 5.51 8.19
C GLN A 849 2.87 4.17 8.40
N GLY A 850 3.46 3.61 7.34
CA GLY A 850 3.99 2.24 7.36
C GLY A 850 5.03 1.93 8.44
N PHE A 851 5.86 2.89 8.85
CA PHE A 851 6.84 2.69 9.94
C PHE A 851 6.23 2.58 11.34
N HIS A 852 4.92 2.82 11.47
CA HIS A 852 4.10 2.53 12.65
C HIS A 852 2.93 1.60 12.28
N TYR A 853 3.18 0.67 11.35
CA TYR A 853 2.20 -0.34 10.91
C TYR A 853 0.87 0.27 10.52
N ASN A 854 0.90 1.39 9.79
CA ASN A 854 -0.27 2.11 9.28
C ASN A 854 -1.26 2.57 10.39
N HIS A 855 -0.83 2.53 11.65
CA HIS A 855 -1.67 2.68 12.84
C HIS A 855 -2.80 1.64 12.96
N ASN A 856 -2.63 0.50 12.30
CA ASN A 856 -3.56 -0.62 12.30
C ASN A 856 -3.53 -1.33 13.66
N ALA A 857 -4.68 -1.47 14.30
CA ALA A 857 -4.84 -2.08 15.61
C ALA A 857 -4.52 -3.59 15.60
N GLU A 858 -4.90 -4.29 14.52
CA GLU A 858 -4.73 -5.74 14.37
C GLU A 858 -3.26 -6.12 14.49
N THR A 859 -2.39 -5.41 13.77
CA THR A 859 -0.95 -5.68 13.80
C THR A 859 -0.38 -5.62 15.22
N TYR A 860 -0.75 -4.60 15.99
CA TYR A 860 -0.27 -4.44 17.37
C TYR A 860 -0.83 -5.50 18.30
N LEU A 861 -2.09 -5.89 18.11
CA LEU A 861 -2.77 -6.88 18.94
C LEU A 861 -2.24 -8.29 18.68
N LEU A 862 -2.16 -8.71 17.41
CA LEU A 862 -1.56 -9.97 16.99
C LEU A 862 -0.09 -10.08 17.42
N THR A 863 0.69 -9.01 17.25
CA THR A 863 2.09 -9.02 17.72
C THR A 863 2.16 -9.21 19.24
N GLY A 864 1.31 -8.52 20.00
CA GLY A 864 1.28 -8.65 21.46
C GLY A 864 0.86 -10.05 21.91
N ASP A 865 -0.20 -10.58 21.30
CA ASP A 865 -0.73 -11.92 21.56
C ASP A 865 0.31 -13.01 21.28
N ALA A 866 0.94 -12.99 20.11
CA ALA A 866 1.97 -13.95 19.71
C ALA A 866 3.21 -13.88 20.63
N LEU A 867 3.63 -12.67 21.05
CA LEU A 867 4.68 -12.51 22.06
C LEU A 867 4.27 -13.12 23.41
N GLY A 868 2.99 -13.02 23.78
CA GLY A 868 2.43 -13.64 24.98
C GLY A 868 2.49 -15.16 24.90
N ARG A 869 2.08 -15.75 23.78
CA ARG A 869 2.11 -17.19 23.55
C ARG A 869 3.52 -17.76 23.58
N ALA A 870 4.46 -17.12 22.88
CA ALA A 870 5.86 -17.49 22.93
C ALA A 870 6.42 -17.40 24.37
N MET A 871 5.96 -16.44 25.18
CA MET A 871 6.33 -16.35 26.60
C MET A 871 5.78 -17.54 27.41
N VAL A 872 4.53 -17.95 27.18
CA VAL A 872 3.92 -19.13 27.82
C VAL A 872 4.71 -20.41 27.50
N GLU A 873 5.14 -20.59 26.26
CA GLU A 873 5.94 -21.77 25.85
C GLU A 873 7.27 -21.83 26.59
N LEU A 874 7.98 -20.71 26.68
CA LEU A 874 9.24 -20.63 27.42
C LEU A 874 9.04 -20.88 28.92
N GLN A 875 7.92 -20.42 29.50
CA GLN A 875 7.63 -20.55 30.93
C GLN A 875 7.09 -21.92 31.34
N SER A 876 6.31 -22.56 30.47
CA SER A 876 5.77 -23.90 30.71
C SER A 876 6.85 -24.99 30.58
N GLY A 877 8.04 -24.60 30.12
CA GLY A 877 9.05 -25.50 29.60
C GLY A 877 8.61 -25.92 28.19
N THR A 878 9.55 -25.91 27.26
CA THR A 878 9.33 -26.40 25.89
C THR A 878 8.55 -27.71 25.99
N VAL A 879 7.37 -27.78 25.38
CA VAL A 879 6.98 -29.04 24.75
C VAL A 879 8.14 -29.32 23.83
N VAL A 880 9.03 -30.21 24.28
CA VAL A 880 10.11 -30.71 23.45
C VAL A 880 9.39 -31.19 22.20
N ASP A 881 9.63 -30.47 21.11
CA ASP A 881 9.16 -30.77 19.76
C ASP A 881 9.02 -32.29 19.60
N ASP A 882 7.77 -32.73 19.56
CA ASP A 882 7.38 -34.00 20.16
C ASP A 882 7.54 -35.14 19.17
N TYR A 883 8.80 -35.47 18.89
CA TYR A 883 9.16 -36.70 18.20
C TYR A 883 8.46 -37.91 18.84
N ASP A 884 8.25 -37.90 20.16
CA ASP A 884 7.60 -39.00 20.88
C ASP A 884 6.07 -39.05 20.61
N THR A 885 5.35 -37.93 20.43
CA THR A 885 3.93 -37.98 20.04
C THR A 885 3.70 -38.09 18.55
N TRP A 886 4.53 -37.50 17.69
CA TRP A 886 4.51 -37.84 16.26
C TRP A 886 4.79 -39.34 16.07
N ALA A 887 5.81 -39.90 16.75
CA ALA A 887 6.07 -41.34 16.71
C ALA A 887 4.94 -42.17 17.35
N ALA A 888 4.18 -41.63 18.30
CA ALA A 888 3.02 -42.29 18.91
C ALA A 888 1.83 -42.42 17.95
N LEU A 889 1.74 -41.57 16.91
CA LEU A 889 0.73 -41.68 15.84
C LEU A 889 0.95 -42.92 14.96
N TYR A 890 2.17 -43.48 14.94
CA TYR A 890 2.57 -44.62 14.10
C TYR A 890 2.99 -45.85 14.91
N PRO A 891 2.08 -46.43 15.74
CA PRO A 891 2.41 -47.52 16.64
C PRO A 891 2.74 -48.81 15.86
N GLY A 892 4.03 -49.11 15.75
CA GLY A 892 4.54 -50.28 15.04
C GLY A 892 5.78 -50.01 14.19
N ALA A 893 6.11 -48.74 13.96
CA ALA A 893 7.34 -48.32 13.34
C ALA A 893 8.50 -48.26 14.36
N ASP A 894 9.69 -48.72 13.97
CA ASP A 894 10.91 -48.62 14.79
C ASP A 894 11.55 -47.25 14.57
N LEU A 895 10.86 -46.21 15.06
CA LEU A 895 11.23 -44.80 14.92
C LEU A 895 12.25 -44.37 15.99
N ALA A 896 12.89 -45.30 16.71
CA ALA A 896 13.82 -44.94 17.78
C ALA A 896 15.14 -44.32 17.29
N ASP A 897 15.44 -44.45 15.98
CA ASP A 897 16.58 -43.80 15.33
C ASP A 897 16.06 -42.74 14.34
N PRO A 898 16.26 -41.43 14.62
CA PRO A 898 15.81 -40.35 13.74
C PRO A 898 16.48 -40.38 12.35
N ASN A 899 17.58 -41.12 12.18
CA ASN A 899 18.29 -41.26 10.91
C ASN A 899 17.96 -42.56 10.17
N ALA A 900 17.11 -43.41 10.72
CA ALA A 900 16.62 -44.59 10.02
C ALA A 900 15.56 -44.17 9.02
N ASP A 901 15.53 -44.84 7.88
CA ASP A 901 14.48 -44.76 6.86
C ASP A 901 13.61 -46.01 7.07
N PHE A 902 12.51 -45.85 7.81
CA PHE A 902 11.75 -47.00 8.30
C PHE A 902 11.03 -47.74 7.17
N ASP A 903 10.46 -47.01 6.22
CA ASP A 903 9.65 -47.56 5.14
C ASP A 903 10.41 -47.79 3.82
N GLY A 904 11.66 -47.29 3.73
CA GLY A 904 12.56 -47.48 2.61
C GLY A 904 12.27 -46.55 1.43
N ASP A 905 11.56 -45.44 1.65
CA ASP A 905 11.24 -44.46 0.60
C ASP A 905 12.41 -43.51 0.28
N GLY A 906 13.43 -43.52 1.13
CA GLY A 906 14.65 -42.74 1.00
C GLY A 906 14.71 -41.50 1.89
N LEU A 907 13.67 -41.21 2.67
CA LEU A 907 13.64 -40.22 3.74
C LEU A 907 13.87 -40.90 5.09
N SER A 908 14.58 -40.22 5.98
CA SER A 908 14.72 -40.65 7.36
C SER A 908 13.51 -40.23 8.20
N ASN A 909 13.27 -40.93 9.31
CA ASN A 909 12.17 -40.66 10.24
C ASN A 909 12.13 -39.18 10.69
N GLU A 910 13.29 -38.53 10.84
CA GLU A 910 13.35 -37.11 11.16
C GLU A 910 12.94 -36.22 9.98
N GLU A 911 13.34 -36.58 8.76
CA GLU A 911 12.92 -35.87 7.55
C GLU A 911 11.40 -35.99 7.39
N GLU A 912 10.85 -37.19 7.57
CA GLU A 912 9.41 -37.44 7.53
C GLU A 912 8.65 -36.64 8.62
N ARG A 913 9.17 -36.58 9.85
CA ARG A 913 8.61 -35.72 10.92
C ARG A 913 8.61 -34.24 10.53
N VAL A 914 9.74 -33.74 10.03
CA VAL A 914 9.90 -32.33 9.64
C VAL A 914 8.99 -31.95 8.46
N PHE A 915 8.56 -32.93 7.66
CA PHE A 915 7.63 -32.74 6.56
C PHE A 915 6.17 -33.14 6.89
N GLY A 916 5.86 -33.60 8.10
CA GLY A 916 4.52 -34.07 8.48
C GLY A 916 4.07 -35.34 7.75
N LEU A 917 5.01 -36.14 7.24
CA LEU A 917 4.74 -37.33 6.41
C LEU A 917 4.50 -38.58 7.27
N ASP A 918 3.74 -39.54 6.72
CA ASP A 918 3.52 -40.86 7.34
C ASP A 918 4.78 -41.73 7.14
N PRO A 919 5.57 -41.97 8.20
CA PRO A 919 6.86 -42.67 8.11
C PRO A 919 6.74 -44.17 7.91
N THR A 920 5.51 -44.67 7.70
CA THR A 920 5.22 -46.09 7.44
C THR A 920 4.81 -46.35 6.00
N SER A 921 4.71 -45.29 5.20
CA SER A 921 4.13 -45.31 3.88
C SER A 921 5.15 -44.91 2.83
N SER A 922 5.65 -45.92 2.10
CA SER A 922 6.63 -45.72 1.02
C SER A 922 6.07 -45.02 -0.24
N ALA A 923 4.97 -44.29 -0.09
CA ALA A 923 4.19 -43.61 -1.11
C ALA A 923 4.19 -42.09 -0.90
N SER A 924 5.10 -41.55 -0.09
CA SER A 924 5.28 -40.11 0.15
C SER A 924 5.30 -39.31 -1.15
N LEU A 925 4.30 -38.47 -1.32
CA LEU A 925 4.06 -37.63 -2.49
C LEU A 925 3.49 -36.29 -2.01
N SER A 926 4.31 -35.26 -1.93
CA SER A 926 3.80 -33.88 -1.95
C SER A 926 4.01 -33.28 -3.33
N PRO A 927 2.96 -33.01 -4.11
CA PRO A 927 3.06 -32.10 -5.24
C PRO A 927 3.35 -30.69 -4.71
N ILE A 928 4.49 -30.12 -5.11
CA ILE A 928 4.72 -28.68 -4.96
C ILE A 928 3.97 -28.00 -6.11
N SER A 929 2.86 -27.32 -5.81
CA SER A 929 2.17 -26.45 -6.77
C SER A 929 2.90 -25.11 -6.82
N VAL A 930 3.46 -24.77 -7.98
CA VAL A 930 4.18 -23.51 -8.23
C VAL A 930 3.75 -22.93 -9.57
N PRO A 931 3.51 -21.62 -9.68
CA PRO A 931 3.12 -21.00 -10.94
C PRO A 931 4.16 -21.24 -12.04
N LEU A 932 3.71 -21.75 -13.19
CA LEU A 932 4.54 -21.94 -14.37
C LEU A 932 4.52 -20.65 -15.21
N ASP A 933 5.69 -20.05 -15.47
CA ASP A 933 5.81 -19.05 -16.52
C ASP A 933 5.63 -19.75 -17.88
N SER A 934 4.43 -19.63 -18.44
CA SER A 934 4.04 -20.28 -19.69
C SER A 934 4.78 -19.74 -20.92
N ALA A 935 5.34 -18.52 -20.85
CA ALA A 935 6.10 -17.91 -21.94
C ALA A 935 7.56 -18.38 -21.94
N ALA A 936 8.15 -18.60 -20.77
CA ALA A 936 9.52 -19.08 -20.60
C ALA A 936 9.63 -20.61 -20.43
N GLY A 937 8.53 -21.27 -20.06
CA GLY A 937 8.49 -22.69 -19.71
C GLY A 937 9.23 -23.01 -18.43
N THR A 938 9.28 -22.08 -17.48
CA THR A 938 10.07 -22.19 -16.25
C THR A 938 9.22 -22.05 -15.01
N PHE A 939 9.57 -22.80 -13.96
CA PHE A 939 9.09 -22.55 -12.60
C PHE A 939 10.26 -22.59 -11.63
N THR A 940 10.07 -21.99 -10.46
CA THR A 940 11.08 -21.94 -9.40
C THR A 940 10.50 -22.60 -8.16
N TYR A 941 11.26 -23.49 -7.54
CA TYR A 941 10.93 -23.97 -6.20
C TYR A 941 12.12 -23.73 -5.26
N THR A 942 11.79 -23.42 -4.02
CA THR A 942 12.76 -23.16 -2.96
C THR A 942 13.00 -24.47 -2.21
N ARG A 943 14.27 -24.84 -2.01
CA ARG A 943 14.60 -25.97 -1.12
C ARG A 943 14.16 -25.61 0.31
N ARG A 944 13.57 -26.51 1.10
CA ARG A 944 13.28 -26.17 2.52
C ARG A 944 14.54 -26.17 3.40
N ASP A 945 15.60 -26.91 3.03
CA ASP A 945 16.91 -26.85 3.69
C ASP A 945 18.03 -26.31 2.74
N PRO A 946 18.61 -25.13 3.03
CA PRO A 946 19.70 -24.51 2.25
C PRO A 946 21.04 -25.24 2.29
N SER A 947 21.26 -26.13 3.26
CA SER A 947 22.56 -26.79 3.52
C SER A 947 22.85 -27.98 2.60
N LEU A 948 21.83 -28.47 1.89
CA LEU A 948 21.92 -29.58 0.93
C LEU A 948 22.54 -29.11 -0.39
N SER A 949 23.74 -29.61 -0.70
CA SER A 949 24.46 -29.33 -1.95
C SER A 949 24.76 -30.61 -2.73
N GLY A 950 24.60 -30.58 -4.05
CA GLY A 950 24.95 -31.70 -4.94
C GLY A 950 23.85 -32.74 -5.20
N LEU A 951 22.61 -32.47 -4.81
CA LEU A 951 21.44 -33.30 -5.14
C LEU A 951 21.18 -33.30 -6.66
N GLY A 952 20.88 -34.48 -7.22
CA GLY A 952 20.35 -34.59 -8.57
C GLY A 952 18.83 -34.41 -8.53
N TYR A 953 18.20 -33.97 -9.61
CA TYR A 953 16.74 -33.98 -9.67
C TYR A 953 16.29 -34.54 -11.01
N THR A 954 15.20 -35.30 -10.98
CA THR A 954 14.53 -35.82 -12.17
C THR A 954 13.17 -35.14 -12.30
N VAL A 955 12.89 -34.55 -13.44
CA VAL A 955 11.61 -33.90 -13.72
C VAL A 955 10.70 -34.89 -14.44
N TRP A 956 9.47 -34.99 -13.97
CA TRP A 956 8.42 -35.82 -14.54
C TRP A 956 7.27 -34.91 -14.95
N THR A 957 6.61 -35.25 -16.05
CA THR A 957 5.45 -34.49 -16.53
C THR A 957 4.31 -35.44 -16.88
N SER A 958 3.09 -34.94 -16.79
CA SER A 958 1.90 -35.64 -17.25
C SER A 958 0.85 -34.66 -17.75
N THR A 959 -0.09 -35.13 -18.58
CA THR A 959 -1.29 -34.36 -18.94
C THR A 959 -2.51 -34.77 -18.11
N THR A 960 -2.33 -35.68 -17.15
CA THR A 960 -3.35 -36.19 -16.22
C THR A 960 -2.72 -36.49 -14.86
N LEU A 961 -3.49 -36.48 -13.78
CA LEU A 961 -2.99 -36.86 -12.45
C LEU A 961 -2.81 -38.38 -12.25
N ASP A 962 -3.14 -39.22 -13.24
CA ASP A 962 -3.02 -40.68 -13.15
C ASP A 962 -1.59 -41.15 -12.82
N PRO A 963 -1.35 -41.94 -11.76
CA PRO A 963 0.01 -42.34 -11.34
C PRO A 963 0.85 -43.08 -12.39
N GLY A 964 0.21 -43.74 -13.37
CA GLY A 964 0.89 -44.44 -14.46
C GLY A 964 1.17 -43.58 -15.71
N SER A 965 0.75 -42.31 -15.70
CA SER A 965 0.83 -41.40 -16.85
C SER A 965 2.09 -40.52 -16.84
N TRP A 966 2.82 -40.49 -15.72
CA TRP A 966 4.01 -39.68 -15.53
C TRP A 966 5.18 -40.19 -16.36
N ILE A 967 5.79 -39.28 -17.14
CA ILE A 967 6.95 -39.57 -17.98
C ILE A 967 8.08 -38.60 -17.62
N GLU A 968 9.29 -39.13 -17.47
CA GLU A 968 10.50 -38.33 -17.24
C GLU A 968 10.73 -37.36 -18.41
N ASP A 969 10.79 -36.07 -18.09
CA ASP A 969 11.16 -35.01 -19.04
C ASP A 969 12.69 -34.91 -19.15
N THR A 970 13.26 -35.78 -19.98
CA THR A 970 14.72 -35.83 -20.25
C THR A 970 15.29 -34.59 -20.93
N GLY A 971 14.45 -33.64 -21.39
CA GLY A 971 14.87 -32.38 -21.98
C GLY A 971 14.80 -31.19 -21.03
N ALA A 972 14.29 -31.39 -19.80
CA ALA A 972 14.22 -30.36 -18.79
C ALA A 972 15.63 -29.94 -18.34
N GLY A 973 15.82 -28.63 -18.19
CA GLY A 973 17.07 -28.03 -17.72
C GLY A 973 16.95 -27.61 -16.25
N GLN A 974 17.98 -27.87 -15.47
CA GLN A 974 18.12 -27.32 -14.12
C GLN A 974 19.29 -26.37 -14.10
N VAL A 975 19.05 -25.15 -13.62
CA VAL A 975 20.10 -24.21 -13.31
C VAL A 975 19.92 -23.74 -11.87
N PRO A 976 21.03 -23.63 -11.11
CA PRO A 976 21.02 -22.92 -9.84
C PRO A 976 20.35 -21.56 -10.01
N GLY A 977 19.29 -21.31 -9.24
CA GLY A 977 18.66 -20.00 -9.15
C GLY A 977 19.47 -19.05 -8.27
N SER A 978 18.97 -17.82 -8.12
CA SER A 978 19.50 -16.94 -7.08
C SER A 978 18.98 -17.41 -5.71
N PRO A 979 19.83 -17.46 -4.67
CA PRO A 979 19.37 -17.82 -3.34
C PRO A 979 18.35 -16.79 -2.83
N ASP A 980 17.38 -17.27 -2.06
CA ASP A 980 16.39 -16.42 -1.41
C ASP A 980 16.98 -15.70 -0.18
N ALA A 981 16.13 -14.92 0.50
CA ALA A 981 16.50 -14.10 1.66
C ALA A 981 17.02 -14.92 2.87
N ASN A 982 16.75 -16.23 2.90
CA ASN A 982 17.18 -17.14 3.96
C ASN A 982 18.47 -17.90 3.58
N GLY A 983 19.10 -17.54 2.46
CA GLY A 983 20.30 -18.21 1.95
C GLY A 983 20.00 -19.54 1.25
N VAL A 984 18.73 -19.81 0.92
CA VAL A 984 18.30 -21.05 0.29
C VAL A 984 18.38 -20.96 -1.23
N GLU A 985 19.17 -21.86 -1.83
CA GLU A 985 19.34 -21.94 -3.27
C GLU A 985 18.03 -22.42 -3.93
N ALA A 986 17.27 -21.48 -4.49
CA ALA A 986 16.13 -21.80 -5.32
C ALA A 986 16.59 -22.55 -6.58
N VAL A 987 15.87 -23.61 -6.98
CA VAL A 987 16.19 -24.37 -8.18
C VAL A 987 15.21 -23.96 -9.27
N MET A 988 15.72 -23.34 -10.33
CA MET A 988 14.93 -23.03 -11.50
C MET A 988 14.89 -24.24 -12.42
N VAL A 989 13.68 -24.70 -12.72
CA VAL A 989 13.44 -25.83 -13.61
C VAL A 989 12.81 -25.31 -14.89
N THR A 990 13.44 -25.61 -16.02
CA THR A 990 12.90 -25.34 -17.36
C THR A 990 12.31 -26.61 -17.94
N ILE A 991 11.02 -26.62 -18.23
CA ILE A 991 10.30 -27.70 -18.90
C ILE A 991 10.66 -27.73 -20.39
N SER A 992 10.69 -28.92 -20.98
CA SER A 992 10.92 -29.06 -22.42
C SER A 992 9.91 -28.25 -23.24
N PRO A 993 10.36 -27.39 -24.18
CA PRO A 993 9.47 -26.54 -25.00
C PRO A 993 8.41 -27.31 -25.79
N ALA A 994 8.61 -28.61 -26.03
CA ALA A 994 7.65 -29.46 -26.72
C ALA A 994 6.37 -29.76 -25.89
N LEU A 995 6.40 -29.53 -24.57
CA LEU A 995 5.30 -29.83 -23.65
C LEU A 995 4.43 -28.62 -23.32
N LEU A 996 4.92 -27.40 -23.53
CA LEU A 996 4.26 -26.12 -23.21
C LEU A 996 3.00 -25.82 -24.05
N GLY A 997 2.70 -26.64 -25.06
CA GLY A 997 1.49 -26.53 -25.88
C GLY A 997 0.30 -27.34 -25.36
N ASN A 998 0.44 -28.06 -24.24
CA ASN A 998 -0.67 -28.84 -23.67
C ASN A 998 -1.52 -27.97 -22.74
N PRO A 999 -2.87 -28.00 -22.88
CA PRO A 999 -3.78 -27.21 -22.05
C PRO A 999 -3.86 -27.68 -20.60
N ALA A 1000 -3.44 -28.92 -20.31
CA ALA A 1000 -3.28 -29.45 -18.97
C ALA A 1000 -1.92 -30.14 -18.90
N LEU A 1001 -0.99 -29.57 -18.13
CA LEU A 1001 0.36 -30.08 -17.93
C LEU A 1001 0.67 -30.06 -16.44
N TYR A 1002 0.80 -31.24 -15.85
CA TYR A 1002 1.23 -31.47 -14.49
C TYR A 1002 2.72 -31.75 -14.48
N VAL A 1003 3.42 -31.22 -13.48
CA VAL A 1003 4.87 -31.36 -13.31
C VAL A 1003 5.14 -31.92 -11.93
N GLN A 1004 6.09 -32.85 -11.85
CA GLN A 1004 6.58 -33.42 -10.61
C GLN A 1004 8.11 -33.40 -10.63
N VAL A 1005 8.72 -32.91 -9.55
CA VAL A 1005 10.18 -32.93 -9.38
C VAL A 1005 10.52 -33.97 -8.33
N ARG A 1006 11.45 -34.87 -8.63
CA ARG A 1006 11.96 -35.87 -7.68
C ARG A 1006 13.44 -35.61 -7.44
N ALA A 1007 13.83 -35.39 -6.19
CA ALA A 1007 15.23 -35.35 -5.81
C ALA A 1007 15.86 -36.75 -5.92
N GLN A 1008 17.18 -36.82 -6.22
CA GLN A 1008 18.02 -38.01 -6.31
C GLN A 1008 19.25 -37.89 -5.44
#